data_AF-A0A831SN51-F1
#
_entry.id   AF-A0A831SN51-F1
#
_cell.length_a   1.000
_cell.length_b   1.000
_cell.length_c   1.000
_cell.angle_alpha   90.00
_cell.angle_beta   90.00
_cell.angle_gamma   90.00
#
_symmetry.space_group_name_H-M   'P 1'
#
loop_
_entity.id
_entity.type
_entity.pdbx_description
1 polymer ?
#
loop_
_entity_poly.entity_id
_entity_poly.type
_entity_poly.pdbx_seq_one_letter_code
_entity_poly.pdbx_strand_id
1 'polypeptide(L)'
;MRIVDTSDDIDLADIPWSSFDYGETGRAQGIILASDNVVRSGNNERNGIQTALRERNIVNLPGLTINIAALQFARNSFETGSNQDRIIPKGLVVEFDAEFFSTESGGYKTIQEEAKIFHSLAKTRPTYIEQKSKKMTEERYSLTVYLHNAPSFPMGSLLSILDGDKFSYIKVELYREDRFISSKLDSRLPIKTLPNFENSKAFEKIISLIKMFDWKNSSIFKKVRFENLSPGRYLIKIYKENPLLGKKPRFIGYKIVDVENDTKTHIFCRPQSSLNVSVVDQQDRGVEGVELRLEYANTTISKVETSKNGRGELEAPQSLKAGEYALKVYYKGFIIHKQQVKVNLFRGILSSKLQLKLNLYNLSFRLKDTWNLPCAVRLVPVLTSDEMKEPLPLYGNRTPDEEYIFADLPKATYQLTLKYNHFEMKREIRIPEENELEIVFPIEHTIKLDIVNSRGLPIDEDVIIAVRRGGKEIKLESRGSTPLNIPPGSYNVQVYSEGNLIGKQKIDISYDSTLELVTTKEPVFPYIVLSGGIVLLSFGLIVFLKKKNYHIPLKLIGVSFIFMSVVSPWWMLQGSSHDVETNTKMFLIPAKMIIITKSSSFIGGEVYNLPEQFVYIVSMLLLAIILSCVLISLSVLFTYLSKKSFNAILLLIGIAILIISLFIFYYGMMQMTDV
;
A
#
# COMPACT_ATOMS: atom_id res chain seq x y z
N MET A 1 -11.06 14.97 37.00
CA MET A 1 -10.49 15.22 35.67
C MET A 1 -10.26 16.71 35.53
N ARG A 2 -9.04 17.17 35.24
CA ARG A 2 -8.75 18.60 35.03
C ARG A 2 -9.30 18.97 33.65
N ILE A 3 -10.27 19.87 33.61
CA ILE A 3 -10.72 20.51 32.36
C ILE A 3 -9.62 21.50 32.00
N VAL A 4 -9.08 21.41 30.77
CA VAL A 4 -8.18 22.43 30.23
C VAL A 4 -9.08 23.49 29.59
N ASP A 5 -9.29 24.60 30.30
CA ASP A 5 -10.06 25.74 29.80
C ASP A 5 -9.12 26.71 29.05
N THR A 6 -9.72 27.58 28.25
CA THR A 6 -9.04 28.68 27.56
C THR A 6 -8.17 29.56 28.46
N SER A 7 -8.44 29.60 29.77
CA SER A 7 -7.65 30.32 30.78
C SER A 7 -6.42 29.57 31.30
N ASP A 8 -6.26 28.28 30.98
CA ASP A 8 -5.09 27.49 31.37
C ASP A 8 -3.85 27.78 30.50
N ASP A 9 -4.02 28.57 29.42
CA ASP A 9 -2.94 29.06 28.55
C ASP A 9 -1.99 27.97 28.05
N ILE A 10 -2.55 26.91 27.47
CA ILE A 10 -1.78 25.77 26.96
C ILE A 10 -1.63 25.92 25.44
N ASP A 11 -0.53 26.56 25.06
CA ASP A 11 -0.01 26.51 23.69
C ASP A 11 0.63 25.15 23.41
N LEU A 12 0.50 24.71 22.16
CA LEU A 12 1.16 23.49 21.69
C LEU A 12 2.66 23.75 21.49
N ALA A 13 3.49 22.74 21.77
CA ALA A 13 4.94 22.80 21.54
C ALA A 13 5.30 22.91 20.04
N ASP A 14 6.59 23.16 19.74
CA ASP A 14 7.17 23.35 18.39
C ASP A 14 6.73 22.31 17.33
N ILE A 15 6.38 21.10 17.77
CA ILE A 15 5.73 20.06 16.96
C ILE A 15 4.31 19.90 17.50
N PRO A 16 3.32 20.64 16.95
CA PRO A 16 1.99 20.71 17.54
C PRO A 16 1.16 19.45 17.22
N TRP A 17 0.79 18.70 18.26
CA TRP A 17 -0.12 17.56 18.15
C TRP A 17 -0.92 17.35 19.43
N SER A 18 -2.05 16.65 19.33
CA SER A 18 -2.83 16.20 20.48
C SER A 18 -3.58 14.92 20.15
N SER A 19 -3.79 14.05 21.15
CA SER A 19 -4.40 12.73 20.99
C SER A 19 -5.48 12.40 22.01
N PHE A 20 -6.39 11.52 21.59
CA PHE A 20 -7.16 10.66 22.46
C PHE A 20 -6.50 9.29 22.49
N ASP A 21 -5.98 8.87 23.64
CA ASP A 21 -5.21 7.64 23.76
C ASP A 21 -5.43 6.90 25.09
N TYR A 22 -4.99 5.65 25.11
CA TYR A 22 -5.00 4.77 26.28
C TYR A 22 -3.63 4.72 27.00
N GLY A 23 -2.77 5.73 26.82
CA GLY A 23 -1.45 5.83 27.43
C GLY A 23 -0.30 5.49 26.47
N GLU A 24 0.84 5.08 27.04
CA GLU A 24 2.08 4.83 26.27
C GLU A 24 1.95 3.71 25.24
N THR A 25 1.04 2.77 25.46
CA THR A 25 0.72 1.65 24.57
C THR A 25 -0.79 1.49 24.46
N GLY A 26 -1.29 1.05 23.31
CA GLY A 26 -2.72 0.86 23.06
C GLY A 26 -3.26 1.76 21.95
N ARG A 27 -4.58 1.87 21.85
CA ARG A 27 -5.20 2.67 20.78
C ARG A 27 -4.94 4.15 21.02
N ALA A 28 -4.58 4.86 19.96
CA ALA A 28 -4.43 6.31 19.99
C ALA A 28 -4.91 6.92 18.67
N GLN A 29 -5.56 8.07 18.77
CA GLN A 29 -6.03 8.87 17.64
C GLN A 29 -5.54 10.30 17.84
N GLY A 30 -4.72 10.79 16.93
CA GLY A 30 -4.07 12.09 17.02
C GLY A 30 -4.41 13.00 15.85
N ILE A 31 -4.48 14.30 16.14
CA ILE A 31 -4.40 15.36 15.14
C ILE A 31 -3.01 15.97 15.27
N ILE A 32 -2.28 15.99 14.17
CA ILE A 32 -0.91 16.48 14.04
C ILE A 32 -0.96 17.71 13.13
N LEU A 33 -0.29 18.78 13.53
CA LEU A 33 -0.23 20.04 12.78
C LEU A 33 1.19 20.25 12.27
N ALA A 34 1.31 20.72 11.04
CA ALA A 34 2.62 20.95 10.43
C ALA A 34 3.37 22.11 11.11
N SER A 35 2.64 23.11 11.60
CA SER A 35 3.16 24.26 12.33
C SER A 35 2.05 24.91 13.15
N ASP A 36 2.45 25.58 14.23
CA ASP A 36 1.66 26.50 15.05
C ASP A 36 1.54 27.90 14.42
N ASN A 37 2.33 28.21 13.39
CA ASN A 37 2.29 29.45 12.62
C ASN A 37 1.20 29.41 11.54
N VAL A 38 -0.03 29.69 11.98
CA VAL A 38 -1.24 29.55 11.18
C VAL A 38 -1.79 30.87 10.62
N VAL A 39 -1.39 32.03 11.16
CA VAL A 39 -1.91 33.33 10.70
C VAL A 39 -1.13 33.81 9.47
N ARG A 40 -1.82 34.08 8.37
CA ARG A 40 -1.23 34.58 7.09
C ARG A 40 -1.48 36.06 6.85
N SER A 41 -2.61 36.59 7.32
CA SER A 41 -2.91 38.03 7.28
C SER A 41 -3.91 38.39 8.36
N GLY A 42 -3.91 39.65 8.80
CA GLY A 42 -4.76 40.17 9.87
C GLY A 42 -4.02 41.24 10.69
N ASN A 43 -4.71 42.27 11.17
CA ASN A 43 -4.09 43.32 11.98
C ASN A 43 -4.17 42.95 13.46
N ASN A 44 -3.04 43.00 14.18
CA ASN A 44 -2.93 42.73 15.62
C ASN A 44 -3.44 41.34 16.06
N GLU A 45 -3.40 40.34 15.18
CA GLU A 45 -3.73 38.95 15.54
C GLU A 45 -2.57 38.24 16.21
N ARG A 46 -2.90 37.41 17.20
CA ARG A 46 -1.92 36.52 17.85
C ARG A 46 -1.74 35.28 17.01
N ASN A 47 -0.49 34.95 16.72
CA ASN A 47 -0.15 33.72 16.03
C ASN A 47 -0.10 32.56 17.03
N GLY A 48 -0.43 31.35 16.58
CA GLY A 48 -0.53 30.18 17.46
C GLY A 48 -1.90 29.51 17.42
N ILE A 49 -1.97 28.32 18.00
CA ILE A 49 -3.17 27.49 18.05
C ILE A 49 -3.50 27.21 19.51
N GLN A 50 -4.63 27.74 19.95
CA GLN A 50 -5.16 27.50 21.28
C GLN A 50 -5.87 26.15 21.32
N THR A 51 -5.60 25.36 22.35
CA THR A 51 -6.33 24.11 22.60
C THR A 51 -7.28 24.23 23.77
N ALA A 52 -8.45 23.60 23.65
CA ALA A 52 -9.39 23.45 24.75
C ALA A 52 -9.90 22.02 24.80
N LEU A 53 -9.88 21.41 25.99
CA LEU A 53 -10.38 20.07 26.23
C LEU A 53 -11.63 20.14 27.09
N ARG A 54 -12.74 19.62 26.55
CA ARG A 54 -14.01 19.54 27.26
C ARG A 54 -14.44 18.09 27.38
N GLU A 55 -14.45 17.58 28.60
CA GLU A 55 -15.14 16.32 28.90
C GLU A 55 -16.50 16.63 29.53
N ARG A 56 -17.55 15.99 29.02
CA ARG A 56 -18.89 16.04 29.57
C ARG A 56 -19.43 14.63 29.74
N ASN A 57 -19.78 14.29 30.98
CA ASN A 57 -20.53 13.09 31.27
C ASN A 57 -21.99 13.33 30.86
N ILE A 58 -22.48 12.59 29.87
CA ILE A 58 -23.82 12.75 29.32
C ILE A 58 -24.81 11.80 29.97
N VAL A 59 -24.36 10.60 30.33
CA VAL A 59 -25.17 9.59 31.04
C VAL A 59 -24.31 8.93 32.09
N ASN A 60 -24.79 8.88 33.33
CA ASN A 60 -24.15 8.16 34.41
C ASN A 60 -25.20 7.33 35.16
N LEU A 61 -25.43 6.10 34.69
CA LEU A 61 -26.32 5.11 35.28
C LEU A 61 -25.51 3.89 35.74
N PRO A 62 -25.99 3.12 36.74
CA PRO A 62 -25.34 1.86 37.12
C PRO A 62 -25.20 0.92 35.90
N GLY A 63 -23.96 0.64 35.50
CA GLY A 63 -23.66 -0.20 34.34
C GLY A 63 -23.65 0.50 32.97
N LEU A 64 -23.90 1.82 32.89
CA LEU A 64 -23.77 2.61 31.68
C LEU A 64 -23.30 4.03 31.97
N THR A 65 -22.03 4.29 31.63
CA THR A 65 -21.42 5.61 31.59
C THR A 65 -21.15 6.01 30.15
N ILE A 66 -21.66 7.18 29.74
CA ILE A 66 -21.35 7.81 28.45
C ILE A 66 -20.68 9.14 28.73
N ASN A 67 -19.39 9.19 28.42
CA ASN A 67 -18.58 10.40 28.50
C ASN A 67 -18.32 10.88 27.07
N ILE A 68 -18.53 12.18 26.81
CA ILE A 68 -18.09 12.82 25.57
C ILE A 68 -16.91 13.70 25.92
N ALA A 69 -15.75 13.38 25.35
CA ALA A 69 -14.61 14.26 25.33
C ALA A 69 -14.54 14.95 23.96
N ALA A 70 -14.30 16.26 23.98
CA ALA A 70 -14.12 17.10 22.81
C ALA A 70 -12.81 17.86 22.96
N LEU A 71 -11.95 17.72 21.95
CA LEU A 71 -10.72 18.47 21.81
C LEU A 71 -10.95 19.52 20.72
N GLN A 72 -10.67 20.78 21.04
CA GLN A 72 -10.87 21.90 20.13
C GLN A 72 -9.53 22.59 19.88
N PHE A 73 -9.20 22.80 18.61
CA PHE A 73 -8.15 23.72 18.16
C PHE A 73 -8.82 25.01 17.69
N ALA A 74 -8.37 26.15 18.20
CA ALA A 74 -8.91 27.46 17.91
C ALA A 74 -7.77 28.45 17.64
N ARG A 75 -8.09 29.62 17.06
CA ARG A 75 -7.14 30.74 16.99
C ARG A 75 -6.66 31.08 18.40
N ASN A 76 -5.41 31.50 18.55
CA ASN A 76 -4.93 32.05 19.81
C ASN A 76 -5.74 33.30 20.16
N SER A 77 -6.68 33.14 21.10
CA SER A 77 -7.60 34.20 21.53
C SER A 77 -7.30 34.69 22.94
N PHE A 78 -6.33 34.11 23.64
CA PHE A 78 -6.06 34.37 25.06
C PHE A 78 -4.59 34.11 25.36
N GLU A 79 -4.01 34.95 26.21
CA GLU A 79 -2.61 34.87 26.70
C GLU A 79 -2.64 35.28 28.16
N THR A 80 -1.82 34.65 29.01
CA THR A 80 -1.76 34.97 30.44
C THR A 80 -1.54 36.47 30.68
N GLY A 81 -2.47 37.10 31.42
CA GLY A 81 -2.43 38.54 31.72
C GLY A 81 -3.19 39.44 30.73
N SER A 82 -3.85 38.88 29.72
CA SER A 82 -4.69 39.61 28.76
C SER A 82 -6.17 39.20 28.85
N ASN A 83 -7.07 40.04 28.35
CA ASN A 83 -8.46 39.65 28.12
C ASN A 83 -8.57 38.79 26.86
N GLN A 84 -9.52 37.85 26.87
CA GLN A 84 -9.83 37.03 25.70
C GLN A 84 -10.28 37.93 24.52
N ASP A 85 -9.58 37.83 23.40
CA ASP A 85 -9.96 38.48 22.17
C ASP A 85 -11.13 37.73 21.51
N ARG A 86 -12.26 38.43 21.37
CA ARG A 86 -13.50 37.91 20.77
C ARG A 86 -13.81 38.53 19.41
N ILE A 87 -12.94 39.41 18.91
CA ILE A 87 -13.14 40.14 17.67
C ILE A 87 -12.36 39.43 16.57
N ILE A 88 -13.02 39.13 15.45
CA ILE A 88 -12.35 38.63 14.24
C ILE A 88 -12.09 39.84 13.33
N PRO A 89 -10.84 40.22 13.05
CA PRO A 89 -10.56 41.40 12.25
C PRO A 89 -10.82 41.16 10.77
N LYS A 90 -11.10 42.25 10.08
CA LYS A 90 -11.31 42.24 8.63
C LYS A 90 -10.01 41.85 7.92
N GLY A 91 -10.07 40.84 7.06
CA GLY A 91 -8.92 40.35 6.31
C GLY A 91 -8.07 39.29 7.03
N LEU A 92 -8.58 38.72 8.13
CA LEU A 92 -7.94 37.56 8.76
C LEU A 92 -7.93 36.37 7.80
N VAL A 93 -6.74 35.82 7.55
CA VAL A 93 -6.53 34.56 6.83
C VAL A 93 -5.72 33.64 7.72
N VAL A 94 -6.24 32.44 7.94
CA VAL A 94 -5.60 31.38 8.72
C VAL A 94 -5.44 30.17 7.82
N GLU A 95 -4.22 29.66 7.68
CA GLU A 95 -3.88 28.51 6.85
C GLU A 95 -2.97 27.57 7.63
N PHE A 96 -3.29 26.28 7.60
CA PHE A 96 -2.51 25.25 8.28
C PHE A 96 -2.64 23.92 7.54
N ASP A 97 -1.59 23.11 7.62
CA ASP A 97 -1.62 21.72 7.21
C ASP A 97 -1.80 20.84 8.45
N ALA A 98 -2.72 19.88 8.36
CA ALA A 98 -3.00 18.94 9.43
C ALA A 98 -3.07 17.51 8.89
N GLU A 99 -2.69 16.57 9.74
CA GLU A 99 -2.82 15.14 9.52
C GLU A 99 -3.61 14.50 10.66
N PHE A 100 -4.50 13.58 10.29
CA PHE A 100 -5.15 12.69 11.24
C PHE A 100 -4.44 11.33 11.18
N PHE A 101 -3.93 10.89 12.32
CA PHE A 101 -3.21 9.62 12.42
C PHE A 101 -3.77 8.77 13.55
N SER A 102 -3.91 7.46 13.30
CA SER A 102 -4.46 6.52 14.27
C SER A 102 -3.63 5.24 14.35
N THR A 103 -3.41 4.75 15.55
CA THR A 103 -2.74 3.49 15.84
C THR A 103 -3.58 2.64 16.78
N GLU A 104 -3.58 1.32 16.60
CA GLU A 104 -4.34 0.37 17.43
C GLU A 104 -3.57 -0.08 18.67
N SER A 105 -2.23 -0.04 18.64
CA SER A 105 -1.37 -0.56 19.72
C SER A 105 -0.22 0.36 20.13
N GLY A 106 0.05 1.43 19.39
CA GLY A 106 1.24 2.26 19.58
C GLY A 106 1.17 3.34 20.66
N GLY A 107 -0.02 3.65 21.17
CA GLY A 107 -0.22 4.72 22.16
C GLY A 107 0.17 6.11 21.62
N TYR A 108 0.25 7.10 22.52
CA TYR A 108 0.62 8.47 22.14
C TYR A 108 2.09 8.59 21.66
N LYS A 109 2.97 7.64 22.02
CA LYS A 109 4.38 7.65 21.58
C LYS A 109 4.51 7.51 20.07
N THR A 110 3.69 6.65 19.46
CA THR A 110 3.65 6.53 17.99
C THR A 110 3.05 7.77 17.32
N ILE A 111 2.06 8.44 17.94
CA ILE A 111 1.56 9.74 17.46
C ILE A 111 2.69 10.78 17.46
N GLN A 112 3.51 10.81 18.51
CA GLN A 112 4.65 11.73 18.63
C GLN A 112 5.75 11.45 17.60
N GLU A 113 6.01 10.18 17.28
CA GLU A 113 6.95 9.79 16.22
C GLU A 113 6.45 10.21 14.84
N GLU A 114 5.18 9.93 14.54
CA GLU A 114 4.54 10.38 13.30
C GLU A 114 4.57 11.91 13.18
N ALA A 115 4.31 12.61 14.28
CA ALA A 115 4.34 14.08 14.30
C ALA A 115 5.70 14.65 13.89
N LYS A 116 6.81 14.00 14.27
CA LYS A 116 8.16 14.39 13.84
C LYS A 116 8.36 14.17 12.35
N ILE A 117 7.88 13.04 11.82
CA ILE A 117 7.97 12.70 10.40
C ILE A 117 7.16 13.71 9.58
N PHE A 118 5.87 13.89 9.92
CA PHE A 118 4.98 14.83 9.24
C PHE A 118 5.51 16.26 9.26
N HIS A 119 5.97 16.75 10.42
CA HIS A 119 6.55 18.10 10.54
C HIS A 119 7.78 18.28 9.63
N SER A 120 8.61 17.25 9.47
CA SER A 120 9.79 17.30 8.58
C SER A 120 9.40 17.33 7.10
N LEU A 121 8.41 16.54 6.71
CA LEU A 121 7.98 16.37 5.32
C LEU A 121 7.06 17.49 4.83
N ALA A 122 6.28 18.10 5.72
CA ALA A 122 5.39 19.21 5.37
C ALA A 122 6.14 20.37 4.69
N LYS A 123 7.41 20.61 5.07
CA LYS A 123 8.30 21.63 4.46
C LYS A 123 8.69 21.32 3.01
N THR A 124 8.53 20.08 2.57
CA THR A 124 8.93 19.59 1.24
C THR A 124 7.74 19.35 0.31
N ARG A 125 6.51 19.50 0.80
CA ARG A 125 5.31 19.35 -0.04
C ARG A 125 5.26 20.52 -1.03
N PRO A 126 5.16 20.26 -2.35
CA PRO A 126 4.95 21.33 -3.31
C PRO A 126 3.64 22.03 -2.95
N THR A 127 3.72 23.34 -2.73
CA THR A 127 2.55 24.17 -2.43
C THR A 127 1.59 24.02 -3.60
N TYR A 128 0.50 23.30 -3.39
CA TYR A 128 -0.56 23.20 -4.38
C TYR A 128 -1.11 24.62 -4.54
N ILE A 129 -0.78 25.26 -5.67
CA ILE A 129 -1.45 26.51 -6.06
C ILE A 129 -2.89 26.09 -6.31
N GLU A 130 -3.76 26.31 -5.33
CA GLU A 130 -5.20 26.27 -5.55
C GLU A 130 -5.46 27.17 -6.76
N GLN A 131 -5.87 26.56 -7.88
CA GLN A 131 -6.76 27.25 -8.78
C GLN A 131 -7.87 27.79 -7.90
N LYS A 132 -7.92 29.12 -7.71
CA LYS A 132 -9.00 29.81 -7.01
C LYS A 132 -10.31 29.18 -7.47
N SER A 133 -10.85 28.26 -6.67
CA SER A 133 -12.23 27.86 -6.80
C SER A 133 -12.98 29.13 -6.46
N LYS A 134 -13.48 29.78 -7.51
CA LYS A 134 -14.43 30.87 -7.42
C LYS A 134 -15.40 30.47 -6.31
N LYS A 135 -15.42 31.22 -5.20
CA LYS A 135 -16.44 31.06 -4.15
C LYS A 135 -17.78 31.25 -4.86
N MET A 136 -18.36 30.16 -5.37
CA MET A 136 -19.77 30.11 -5.67
C MET A 136 -20.42 30.17 -4.31
N THR A 137 -20.95 31.34 -3.97
CA THR A 137 -22.08 31.44 -3.06
C THR A 137 -23.18 30.58 -3.66
N GLU A 138 -23.13 29.27 -3.42
CA GLU A 138 -24.26 28.40 -3.69
C GLU A 138 -25.41 28.93 -2.85
N GLU A 139 -26.49 29.33 -3.50
CA GLU A 139 -27.70 29.74 -2.81
C GLU A 139 -28.17 28.61 -1.90
N ARG A 140 -28.44 28.92 -0.64
CA ARG A 140 -28.87 27.95 0.37
C ARG A 140 -30.32 28.19 0.71
N TYR A 141 -31.09 27.11 0.75
CA TYR A 141 -32.53 27.18 0.99
C TYR A 141 -32.96 26.35 2.19
N SER A 142 -34.17 26.60 2.66
CA SER A 142 -34.83 25.85 3.71
C SER A 142 -35.94 24.97 3.16
N LEU A 143 -36.07 23.77 3.73
CA LEU A 143 -37.11 22.81 3.41
C LEU A 143 -37.96 22.55 4.66
N THR A 144 -39.22 22.94 4.61
CA THR A 144 -40.18 22.67 5.70
C THR A 144 -41.12 21.53 5.31
N VAL A 145 -41.14 20.49 6.13
CA VAL A 145 -41.92 19.28 5.94
C VAL A 145 -43.05 19.24 6.96
N TYR A 146 -44.29 19.15 6.48
CA TYR A 146 -45.49 18.98 7.30
C TYR A 146 -45.98 17.54 7.22
N LEU A 147 -46.19 16.92 8.37
CA LEU A 147 -46.59 15.52 8.49
C LEU A 147 -48.07 15.38 8.82
N HIS A 148 -48.76 14.60 8.00
CA HIS A 148 -50.17 14.23 8.18
C HIS A 148 -50.30 12.74 8.50
N ASN A 149 -51.33 12.34 9.24
CA ASN A 149 -51.63 10.93 9.59
C ASN A 149 -50.49 10.17 10.28
N ALA A 150 -49.65 10.87 11.06
CA ALA A 150 -48.53 10.30 11.80
C ALA A 150 -48.77 10.34 13.33
N PRO A 151 -49.68 9.50 13.88
CA PRO A 151 -49.95 9.49 15.32
C PRO A 151 -48.72 9.03 16.09
N SER A 152 -48.28 9.82 17.06
CA SER A 152 -47.25 9.47 18.04
C SER A 152 -47.60 10.08 19.39
N PHE A 153 -46.92 9.63 20.44
CA PHE A 153 -47.12 10.16 21.77
C PHE A 153 -46.66 11.64 21.82
N PRO A 154 -47.42 12.56 22.43
CA PRO A 154 -46.95 13.93 22.61
C PRO A 154 -45.67 13.92 23.44
N MET A 155 -44.64 14.64 22.99
CA MET A 155 -43.31 14.64 23.64
C MET A 155 -42.67 13.25 23.76
N GLY A 156 -43.06 12.27 22.93
CA GLY A 156 -42.60 10.88 23.07
C GLY A 156 -41.08 10.71 23.05
N SER A 157 -40.35 11.53 22.29
CA SER A 157 -38.87 11.49 22.31
C SER A 157 -38.29 11.95 23.64
N LEU A 158 -38.80 13.06 24.20
CA LEU A 158 -38.35 13.59 25.49
C LEU A 158 -38.72 12.66 26.65
N LEU A 159 -39.95 12.15 26.67
CA LEU A 159 -40.41 11.23 27.70
C LEU A 159 -39.67 9.88 27.64
N SER A 160 -39.32 9.42 26.44
CA SER A 160 -38.48 8.21 26.32
C SER A 160 -37.08 8.40 26.87
N ILE A 161 -36.54 9.61 26.80
CA ILE A 161 -35.22 9.95 27.36
C ILE A 161 -35.29 10.11 28.89
N LEU A 162 -36.40 10.66 29.41
CA LEU A 162 -36.54 10.99 30.83
C LEU A 162 -36.94 9.77 31.69
N ASP A 163 -37.91 8.98 31.25
CA ASP A 163 -38.48 7.90 32.05
C ASP A 163 -37.86 6.53 31.71
N GLY A 164 -37.06 6.44 30.64
CA GLY A 164 -36.50 5.18 30.12
C GLY A 164 -37.51 4.29 29.39
N ASP A 165 -38.79 4.68 29.41
CA ASP A 165 -39.90 3.99 28.74
C ASP A 165 -39.95 4.25 27.23
N LYS A 166 -40.51 3.32 26.45
CA LYS A 166 -40.51 3.40 24.98
C LYS A 166 -41.73 4.13 24.41
N PHE A 167 -41.79 5.45 24.57
CA PHE A 167 -42.85 6.25 23.97
C PHE A 167 -42.62 6.46 22.46
N SER A 168 -43.70 6.35 21.67
CA SER A 168 -43.62 6.52 20.22
C SER A 168 -43.39 7.99 19.81
N TYR A 169 -42.48 8.24 18.86
CA TYR A 169 -42.20 9.55 18.27
C TYR A 169 -41.87 9.43 16.77
N ILE A 170 -41.79 10.54 16.03
CA ILE A 170 -41.47 10.49 14.59
C ILE A 170 -40.09 11.08 14.32
N LYS A 171 -39.32 10.35 13.52
CA LYS A 171 -38.02 10.76 12.98
C LYS A 171 -38.18 11.05 11.49
N VAL A 172 -37.63 12.17 11.05
CA VAL A 172 -37.60 12.58 9.64
C VAL A 172 -36.14 12.56 9.19
N GLU A 173 -35.85 11.79 8.16
CA GLU A 173 -34.53 11.68 7.55
C GLU A 173 -34.52 12.30 6.16
N LEU A 174 -33.43 12.97 5.82
CA LEU A 174 -33.23 13.64 4.55
C LEU A 174 -32.03 13.01 3.83
N TYR A 175 -32.24 12.65 2.57
CA TYR A 175 -31.25 12.02 1.70
C TYR A 175 -31.09 12.79 0.40
N ARG A 176 -29.89 12.74 -0.19
CA ARG A 176 -29.58 13.23 -1.54
C ARG A 176 -28.68 12.20 -2.22
N GLU A 177 -29.04 11.75 -3.42
CA GLU A 177 -28.26 10.75 -4.19
C GLU A 177 -27.92 9.50 -3.35
N ASP A 178 -28.91 8.96 -2.64
CA ASP A 178 -28.78 7.83 -1.70
C ASP A 178 -27.84 8.04 -0.50
N ARG A 179 -27.30 9.26 -0.32
CA ARG A 179 -26.50 9.66 0.86
C ARG A 179 -27.38 10.31 1.92
N PHE A 180 -27.19 9.90 3.17
CA PHE A 180 -27.83 10.53 4.33
C PHE A 180 -27.25 11.94 4.55
N ILE A 181 -28.11 12.94 4.66
CA ILE A 181 -27.72 14.33 4.90
C ILE A 181 -27.94 14.72 6.35
N SER A 182 -29.16 14.51 6.85
CA SER A 182 -29.49 14.83 8.24
C SER A 182 -30.77 14.14 8.68
N SER A 183 -30.97 14.04 9.99
CA SER A 183 -32.24 13.62 10.58
C SER A 183 -32.69 14.60 11.64
N LYS A 184 -34.00 14.82 11.74
CA LYS A 184 -34.62 15.67 12.76
C LYS A 184 -35.85 14.98 13.34
N LEU A 185 -36.18 15.31 14.57
CA LEU A 185 -37.39 14.84 15.23
C LEU A 185 -38.57 15.76 14.86
N ASP A 186 -39.76 15.18 14.74
CA ASP A 186 -40.96 15.97 14.55
C ASP A 186 -41.30 16.78 15.80
N SER A 187 -41.74 18.02 15.62
CA SER A 187 -42.26 18.81 16.72
C SER A 187 -43.55 19.54 16.31
N ARG A 188 -44.51 19.57 17.23
CA ARG A 188 -45.65 20.52 17.18
C ARG A 188 -45.29 21.83 17.90
N LEU A 189 -44.39 21.73 18.86
CA LEU A 189 -43.86 22.81 19.68
C LEU A 189 -42.33 22.75 19.62
N PRO A 190 -41.67 23.71 18.95
CA PRO A 190 -40.22 23.77 18.95
C PRO A 190 -39.71 24.02 20.38
N ILE A 191 -38.65 23.30 20.71
CA ILE A 191 -38.05 23.24 22.03
C ILE A 191 -36.83 24.18 22.05
N LYS A 192 -36.76 25.10 23.01
CA LYS A 192 -35.52 25.83 23.33
C LYS A 192 -34.56 24.93 24.11
N THR A 193 -33.31 25.34 24.27
CA THR A 193 -32.24 24.60 24.98
C THR A 193 -32.71 23.87 26.25
N LEU A 194 -32.26 22.62 26.41
CA LEU A 194 -32.58 21.77 27.56
C LEU A 194 -32.11 22.43 28.88
N PRO A 195 -33.00 22.69 29.84
CA PRO A 195 -32.59 23.18 31.15
C PRO A 195 -31.84 22.09 31.92
N ASN A 196 -30.85 22.49 32.71
CA ASN A 196 -30.09 21.56 33.56
C ASN A 196 -30.98 21.14 34.74
N PHE A 197 -31.14 19.83 34.96
CA PHE A 197 -32.09 19.28 35.93
C PHE A 197 -31.46 18.82 37.24
N GLU A 198 -30.19 19.15 37.48
CA GLU A 198 -29.51 18.85 38.75
C GLU A 198 -30.30 19.47 39.92
N ASN A 199 -30.80 18.61 40.81
CA ASN A 199 -31.48 18.92 42.08
C ASN A 199 -32.89 19.55 42.07
N SER A 200 -33.69 19.41 41.01
CA SER A 200 -35.10 19.90 40.99
C SER A 200 -36.13 18.85 41.42
N LYS A 201 -37.18 19.27 42.15
CA LYS A 201 -38.32 18.38 42.50
C LYS A 201 -39.15 18.05 41.25
N ALA A 202 -39.83 16.89 41.23
CA ALA A 202 -40.59 16.41 40.06
C ALA A 202 -41.57 17.46 39.48
N PHE A 203 -42.21 18.27 40.33
CA PHE A 203 -43.15 19.32 39.89
C PHE A 203 -42.44 20.53 39.24
N GLU A 204 -41.23 20.88 39.67
CA GLU A 204 -40.43 21.97 39.08
C GLU A 204 -39.81 21.57 37.73
N LYS A 205 -39.50 20.28 37.56
CA LYS A 205 -39.14 19.71 36.25
C LYS A 205 -40.27 19.87 35.24
N ILE A 206 -41.52 19.66 35.64
CA ILE A 206 -42.70 19.82 34.77
C ILE A 206 -42.93 21.29 34.39
N ILE A 207 -42.80 22.23 35.34
CA ILE A 207 -42.99 23.68 35.06
C ILE A 207 -41.87 24.25 34.17
N SER A 208 -40.62 23.81 34.36
CA SER A 208 -39.48 24.22 33.52
C SER A 208 -39.58 23.65 32.09
N LEU A 209 -40.12 22.43 31.93
CA LEU A 209 -40.46 21.85 30.62
C LEU A 209 -41.52 22.70 29.88
N ILE A 210 -42.55 23.21 30.56
CA ILE A 210 -43.60 24.04 29.92
C ILE A 210 -43.05 25.38 29.40
N LYS A 211 -42.08 25.98 30.12
CA LYS A 211 -41.41 27.24 29.74
C LYS A 211 -40.37 27.10 28.61
N MET A 212 -39.98 25.87 28.28
CA MET A 212 -39.02 25.51 27.23
C MET A 212 -39.63 25.58 25.82
N PHE A 213 -40.96 25.60 25.72
CA PHE A 213 -41.67 25.58 24.45
C PHE A 213 -41.85 26.98 23.88
N ASP A 214 -41.52 27.13 22.60
CA ASP A 214 -41.81 28.33 21.84
C ASP A 214 -43.25 28.30 21.32
N TRP A 215 -44.18 28.69 22.19
CA TRP A 215 -45.62 28.71 21.93
C TRP A 215 -46.02 29.60 20.74
N LYS A 216 -45.23 30.64 20.42
CA LYS A 216 -45.48 31.55 19.28
C LYS A 216 -45.25 30.88 17.93
N ASN A 217 -44.41 29.84 17.87
CA ASN A 217 -44.08 29.10 16.64
C ASN A 217 -44.75 27.71 16.58
N SER A 218 -45.77 27.48 17.41
CA SER A 218 -46.56 26.26 17.44
C SER A 218 -47.27 26.01 16.10
N SER A 219 -47.47 24.74 15.75
CA SER A 219 -48.21 24.35 14.56
C SER A 219 -49.20 23.24 14.87
N ILE A 220 -50.38 23.31 14.23
CA ILE A 220 -51.44 22.30 14.34
C ILE A 220 -50.93 20.95 13.81
N PHE A 221 -50.18 20.99 12.70
CA PHE A 221 -49.53 19.83 12.12
C PHE A 221 -48.11 19.70 12.63
N LYS A 222 -47.63 18.47 12.70
CA LYS A 222 -46.23 18.23 13.08
C LYS A 222 -45.35 18.72 11.93
N LYS A 223 -44.34 19.54 12.24
CA LYS A 223 -43.45 20.12 11.23
C LYS A 223 -41.99 19.87 11.56
N VAL A 224 -41.18 19.76 10.52
CA VAL A 224 -39.72 19.69 10.59
C VAL A 224 -39.16 20.68 9.58
N ARG A 225 -38.18 21.50 9.98
CA ARG A 225 -37.51 22.44 9.07
C ARG A 225 -36.05 22.05 8.94
N PHE A 226 -35.59 21.82 7.72
CA PHE A 226 -34.18 21.71 7.36
C PHE A 226 -33.72 23.06 6.81
N GLU A 227 -32.54 23.51 7.23
CA GLU A 227 -31.97 24.81 6.86
C GLU A 227 -30.62 24.56 6.18
N ASN A 228 -30.17 25.54 5.39
CA ASN A 228 -28.88 25.52 4.69
C ASN A 228 -28.68 24.37 3.67
N LEU A 229 -29.75 23.97 2.97
CA LEU A 229 -29.67 22.98 1.91
C LEU A 229 -29.17 23.61 0.60
N SER A 230 -28.22 22.96 -0.08
CA SER A 230 -27.86 23.33 -1.46
C SER A 230 -29.01 22.99 -2.41
N PRO A 231 -29.09 23.63 -3.59
CA PRO A 231 -30.12 23.32 -4.56
C PRO A 231 -30.00 21.86 -5.03
N GLY A 232 -31.12 21.20 -5.28
CA GLY A 232 -31.15 19.84 -5.84
C GLY A 232 -32.32 18.98 -5.37
N ARG A 233 -32.30 17.72 -5.80
CA ARG A 233 -33.35 16.72 -5.54
C ARG A 233 -33.09 15.96 -4.24
N TYR A 234 -34.06 16.00 -3.33
CA TYR A 234 -33.98 15.36 -2.02
C TYR A 234 -35.06 14.29 -1.84
N LEU A 235 -34.72 13.23 -1.12
CA LEU A 235 -35.64 12.22 -0.63
C LEU A 235 -35.83 12.38 0.88
N ILE A 236 -37.07 12.61 1.29
CA ILE A 236 -37.48 12.68 2.69
C ILE A 236 -38.06 11.32 3.08
N LYS A 237 -37.58 10.72 4.17
CA LYS A 237 -38.13 9.49 4.75
C LYS A 237 -38.65 9.74 6.17
N ILE A 238 -39.79 9.15 6.51
CA ILE A 238 -40.49 9.34 7.77
C ILE A 238 -40.59 8.00 8.51
N TYR A 239 -40.04 7.95 9.72
CA TYR A 239 -40.04 6.77 10.57
C TYR A 239 -40.80 7.04 11.86
N LYS A 240 -41.61 6.07 12.28
CA LYS A 240 -42.20 6.02 13.61
C LYS A 240 -41.33 5.15 14.51
N GLU A 241 -40.66 5.80 15.44
CA GLU A 241 -39.84 5.16 16.46
C GLU A 241 -40.73 4.63 17.60
N ASN A 242 -40.26 3.58 18.29
CA ASN A 242 -40.94 2.95 19.42
C ASN A 242 -42.45 2.72 19.19
N PRO A 243 -42.86 1.97 18.16
CA PRO A 243 -44.28 1.68 17.96
C PRO A 243 -44.84 0.84 19.11
N LEU A 244 -46.11 1.05 19.47
CA LEU A 244 -46.82 0.27 20.50
C LEU A 244 -46.74 -1.26 20.30
N LEU A 245 -46.60 -1.71 19.05
CA LEU A 245 -46.32 -3.11 18.72
C LEU A 245 -44.99 -3.21 17.95
N GLY A 246 -44.00 -3.87 18.54
CA GLY A 246 -42.70 -4.16 17.90
C GLY A 246 -41.55 -3.30 18.42
N LYS A 247 -40.32 -3.81 18.26
CA LYS A 247 -39.09 -3.15 18.76
C LYS A 247 -38.35 -2.32 17.71
N LYS A 248 -38.77 -2.38 16.44
CA LYS A 248 -38.09 -1.72 15.30
C LYS A 248 -38.80 -0.43 14.87
N PRO A 249 -38.07 0.58 14.37
CA PRO A 249 -38.66 1.75 13.73
C PRO A 249 -39.55 1.33 12.55
N ARG A 250 -40.64 2.06 12.30
CA ARG A 250 -41.52 1.80 11.15
C ARG A 250 -41.43 2.91 10.10
N PHE A 251 -41.04 2.59 8.88
CA PHE A 251 -41.06 3.46 7.71
C PHE A 251 -42.49 3.72 7.23
N ILE A 252 -43.02 4.92 7.52
CA ILE A 252 -44.43 5.27 7.38
C ILE A 252 -44.72 6.35 6.34
N GLY A 253 -43.70 6.99 5.75
CA GLY A 253 -43.93 7.99 4.71
C GLY A 253 -42.65 8.38 4.00
N TYR A 254 -42.77 8.82 2.75
CA TYR A 254 -41.64 9.40 2.02
C TYR A 254 -42.15 10.44 1.02
N LYS A 255 -41.27 11.32 0.57
CA LYS A 255 -41.54 12.22 -0.55
C LYS A 255 -40.24 12.67 -1.20
N ILE A 256 -40.26 12.79 -2.52
CA ILE A 256 -39.17 13.36 -3.31
C ILE A 256 -39.52 14.83 -3.58
N VAL A 257 -38.57 15.73 -3.37
CA VAL A 257 -38.75 17.17 -3.53
C VAL A 257 -37.51 17.77 -4.16
N ASP A 258 -37.70 18.58 -5.19
CA ASP A 258 -36.66 19.43 -5.76
C ASP A 258 -36.63 20.76 -4.98
N VAL A 259 -35.48 21.08 -4.40
CA VAL A 259 -35.26 22.29 -3.60
C VAL A 259 -34.48 23.27 -4.46
N GLU A 260 -35.18 24.22 -5.06
CA GLU A 260 -34.61 25.33 -5.84
C GLU A 260 -34.81 26.69 -5.16
N ASN A 261 -35.60 26.72 -4.09
CA ASN A 261 -35.88 27.87 -3.24
C ASN A 261 -36.37 27.40 -1.86
N ASP A 262 -36.72 28.33 -0.96
CA ASP A 262 -37.38 28.01 0.30
C ASP A 262 -38.68 27.23 0.06
N THR A 263 -38.63 25.92 0.30
CA THR A 263 -39.66 24.98 -0.13
C THR A 263 -40.47 24.48 1.07
N LYS A 264 -41.79 24.39 0.90
CA LYS A 264 -42.71 23.77 1.87
C LYS A 264 -43.38 22.55 1.24
N THR A 265 -43.43 21.44 1.97
CA THR A 265 -43.99 20.20 1.45
C THR A 265 -44.81 19.46 2.49
N HIS A 266 -45.83 18.75 2.05
CA HIS A 266 -46.70 17.92 2.89
C HIS A 266 -46.49 16.44 2.56
N ILE A 267 -46.40 15.61 3.61
CA ILE A 267 -46.27 14.15 3.53
C ILE A 267 -47.41 13.50 4.30
N PHE A 268 -48.20 12.69 3.59
CA PHE A 268 -49.28 11.90 4.18
C PHE A 268 -48.76 10.52 4.56
N CYS A 269 -48.61 10.27 5.86
CA CYS A 269 -48.08 9.02 6.37
C CYS A 269 -49.12 7.89 6.30
N ARG A 270 -48.64 6.67 6.14
CA ARG A 270 -49.41 5.42 6.01
C ARG A 270 -48.75 4.33 6.84
N PRO A 271 -49.46 3.24 7.18
CA PRO A 271 -48.83 2.11 7.84
C PRO A 271 -47.69 1.52 6.97
N GLN A 272 -46.62 1.07 7.62
CA GLN A 272 -45.59 0.27 6.97
C GLN A 272 -46.16 -1.08 6.51
N SER A 273 -45.68 -1.54 5.37
CA SER A 273 -45.83 -2.90 4.90
C SER A 273 -44.48 -3.42 4.40
N SER A 274 -44.37 -4.73 4.21
CA SER A 274 -43.14 -5.35 3.71
C SER A 274 -43.38 -6.20 2.46
N LEU A 275 -42.34 -6.29 1.63
CA LEU A 275 -42.25 -7.16 0.46
C LEU A 275 -41.14 -8.17 0.74
N ASN A 276 -41.53 -9.44 0.85
CA ASN A 276 -40.60 -10.54 1.05
C ASN A 276 -40.16 -11.09 -0.30
N VAL A 277 -38.86 -10.97 -0.59
CA VAL A 277 -38.27 -11.48 -1.82
C VAL A 277 -37.32 -12.63 -1.46
N SER A 278 -37.49 -13.75 -2.15
CA SER A 278 -36.61 -14.90 -2.08
C SER A 278 -35.93 -15.07 -3.42
N VAL A 279 -34.61 -15.04 -3.45
CA VAL A 279 -33.80 -15.28 -4.64
C VAL A 279 -33.10 -16.61 -4.46
N VAL A 280 -33.35 -17.53 -5.38
CA VAL A 280 -32.76 -18.87 -5.38
C VAL A 280 -32.01 -19.14 -6.67
N ASP A 281 -30.99 -19.98 -6.60
CA ASP A 281 -30.26 -20.47 -7.76
C ASP A 281 -31.05 -21.57 -8.50
N GLN A 282 -30.46 -22.11 -9.56
CA GLN A 282 -31.05 -23.20 -10.34
C GLN A 282 -31.15 -24.54 -9.58
N GLN A 283 -30.48 -24.67 -8.43
CA GLN A 283 -30.57 -25.81 -7.50
C GLN A 283 -31.49 -25.51 -6.30
N ASP A 284 -32.29 -24.44 -6.37
CA ASP A 284 -33.18 -23.98 -5.31
C ASP A 284 -32.46 -23.61 -3.99
N ARG A 285 -31.15 -23.31 -4.04
CA ARG A 285 -30.38 -22.78 -2.90
C ARG A 285 -30.49 -21.25 -2.87
N GLY A 286 -30.48 -20.66 -1.67
CA GLY A 286 -30.57 -19.22 -1.51
C GLY A 286 -29.32 -18.48 -2.00
N VAL A 287 -29.50 -17.37 -2.73
CA VAL A 287 -28.38 -16.55 -3.21
C VAL A 287 -28.15 -15.37 -2.26
N GLU A 288 -26.99 -15.32 -1.60
CA GLU A 288 -26.58 -14.24 -0.69
C GLU A 288 -26.14 -12.98 -1.46
N GLY A 289 -26.33 -11.80 -0.85
CA GLY A 289 -25.76 -10.55 -1.36
C GLY A 289 -26.44 -10.02 -2.62
N VAL A 290 -27.64 -10.49 -2.94
CA VAL A 290 -28.48 -9.90 -3.98
C VAL A 290 -29.09 -8.62 -3.44
N GLU A 291 -28.81 -7.51 -4.11
CA GLU A 291 -29.30 -6.21 -3.71
C GLU A 291 -30.71 -5.99 -4.26
N LEU A 292 -31.65 -5.81 -3.36
CA LEU A 292 -33.04 -5.53 -3.66
C LEU A 292 -33.29 -4.04 -3.45
N ARG A 293 -33.74 -3.33 -4.50
CA ARG A 293 -34.11 -1.91 -4.45
C ARG A 293 -35.58 -1.75 -4.75
N LEU A 294 -36.30 -1.09 -3.84
CA LEU A 294 -37.62 -0.57 -4.12
C LEU A 294 -37.48 0.89 -4.53
N GLU A 295 -37.90 1.20 -5.75
CA GLU A 295 -37.80 2.53 -6.34
C GLU A 295 -39.17 3.18 -6.54
N TYR A 296 -39.20 4.50 -6.37
CA TYR A 296 -40.30 5.37 -6.76
C TYR A 296 -39.74 6.52 -7.59
N ALA A 297 -40.30 6.76 -8.78
CA ALA A 297 -39.86 7.82 -9.71
C ALA A 297 -38.33 7.83 -9.96
N ASN A 298 -37.73 6.65 -10.16
CA ASN A 298 -36.27 6.41 -10.32
C ASN A 298 -35.41 6.81 -9.11
N THR A 299 -35.98 6.82 -7.90
CA THR A 299 -35.24 7.06 -6.65
C THR A 299 -35.42 5.88 -5.71
N THR A 300 -34.33 5.38 -5.13
CA THR A 300 -34.34 4.26 -4.18
C THR A 300 -34.95 4.68 -2.85
N ILE A 301 -36.12 4.15 -2.53
CA ILE A 301 -36.79 4.45 -1.26
C ILE A 301 -36.46 3.44 -0.15
N SER A 302 -36.16 2.20 -0.54
CA SER A 302 -35.82 1.11 0.36
C SER A 302 -34.81 0.20 -0.34
N LYS A 303 -33.80 -0.24 0.40
CA LYS A 303 -32.69 -1.07 -0.09
C LYS A 303 -32.37 -2.12 0.97
N VAL A 304 -32.22 -3.37 0.56
CA VAL A 304 -31.78 -4.47 1.43
C VAL A 304 -31.00 -5.49 0.60
N GLU A 305 -30.07 -6.19 1.23
CA GLU A 305 -29.37 -7.31 0.62
C GLU A 305 -29.95 -8.63 1.11
N THR A 306 -29.96 -9.66 0.26
CA THR A 306 -30.42 -10.99 0.64
C THR A 306 -29.43 -11.64 1.61
N SER A 307 -29.98 -12.30 2.63
CA SER A 307 -29.24 -13.17 3.55
C SER A 307 -28.71 -14.43 2.86
N LYS A 308 -27.89 -15.23 3.58
CA LYS A 308 -27.41 -16.57 3.18
C LYS A 308 -28.49 -17.50 2.61
N ASN A 309 -29.72 -17.37 3.10
CA ASN A 309 -30.86 -18.19 2.64
C ASN A 309 -31.57 -17.58 1.42
N GLY A 310 -31.00 -16.56 0.78
CA GLY A 310 -31.56 -15.87 -0.38
C GLY A 310 -32.75 -14.96 -0.05
N ARG A 311 -33.01 -14.66 1.22
CA ARG A 311 -34.21 -13.91 1.64
C ARG A 311 -33.85 -12.47 2.00
N GLY A 312 -34.64 -11.53 1.49
CA GLY A 312 -34.61 -10.12 1.86
C GLY A 312 -36.03 -9.58 2.09
N GLU A 313 -36.17 -8.71 3.08
CA GLU A 313 -37.44 -8.04 3.42
C GLU A 313 -37.31 -6.54 3.15
N LEU A 314 -38.02 -6.07 2.13
CA LEU A 314 -38.09 -4.65 1.78
C LEU A 314 -39.26 -4.00 2.50
N GLU A 315 -38.98 -3.01 3.34
CA GLU A 315 -40.00 -2.26 4.06
C GLU A 315 -40.30 -0.93 3.36
N ALA A 316 -41.59 -0.60 3.22
CA ALA A 316 -42.03 0.67 2.65
C ALA A 316 -43.45 1.03 3.14
N PRO A 317 -43.85 2.32 3.04
CA PRO A 317 -45.23 2.71 3.31
C PRO A 317 -46.21 2.01 2.37
N GLN A 318 -47.43 1.76 2.83
CA GLN A 318 -48.45 1.11 2.03
C GLN A 318 -48.72 1.85 0.70
N SER A 319 -48.81 1.07 -0.38
CA SER A 319 -49.16 1.59 -1.70
C SER A 319 -50.66 1.85 -1.84
N LEU A 320 -51.04 2.99 -2.43
CA LEU A 320 -52.44 3.33 -2.75
C LEU A 320 -52.83 2.94 -4.18
N LYS A 321 -51.88 2.87 -5.11
CA LYS A 321 -52.12 2.55 -6.53
C LYS A 321 -51.33 1.33 -6.95
N ALA A 322 -51.91 0.46 -7.78
CA ALA A 322 -51.14 -0.65 -8.36
C ALA A 322 -49.96 -0.09 -9.18
N GLY A 323 -48.76 -0.63 -8.97
CA GLY A 323 -47.55 -0.20 -9.68
C GLY A 323 -46.95 1.14 -9.21
N GLU A 324 -47.25 1.57 -7.98
CA GLU A 324 -46.59 2.74 -7.36
C GLU A 324 -45.07 2.52 -7.20
N TYR A 325 -44.65 1.27 -6.96
CA TYR A 325 -43.26 0.93 -6.73
C TYR A 325 -42.69 0.03 -7.82
N ALA A 326 -41.43 0.28 -8.21
CA ALA A 326 -40.65 -0.61 -9.05
C ALA A 326 -39.66 -1.38 -8.18
N LEU A 327 -39.72 -2.71 -8.20
CA LEU A 327 -38.66 -3.56 -7.67
C LEU A 327 -37.58 -3.72 -8.74
N LYS A 328 -36.35 -3.34 -8.42
CA LYS A 328 -35.16 -3.70 -9.18
C LYS A 328 -34.26 -4.60 -8.32
N VAL A 329 -33.75 -5.64 -8.95
CA VAL A 329 -32.88 -6.63 -8.31
C VAL A 329 -31.54 -6.59 -8.99
N TYR A 330 -30.50 -6.33 -8.20
CA TYR A 330 -29.12 -6.24 -8.65
C TYR A 330 -28.31 -7.38 -8.06
N TYR A 331 -27.43 -7.96 -8.86
CA TYR A 331 -26.47 -8.94 -8.37
C TYR A 331 -25.16 -8.76 -9.13
N LYS A 332 -24.05 -8.54 -8.40
CA LYS A 332 -22.71 -8.32 -8.97
C LYS A 332 -22.68 -7.27 -10.10
N GLY A 333 -23.42 -6.18 -9.95
CA GLY A 333 -23.51 -5.09 -10.94
C GLY A 333 -24.54 -5.28 -12.06
N PHE A 334 -25.13 -6.48 -12.21
CA PHE A 334 -26.15 -6.78 -13.22
C PHE A 334 -27.56 -6.48 -12.70
N ILE A 335 -28.43 -5.98 -13.58
CA ILE A 335 -29.88 -5.94 -13.30
C ILE A 335 -30.46 -7.31 -13.66
N ILE A 336 -30.83 -8.08 -12.65
CA ILE A 336 -31.37 -9.43 -12.80
C ILE A 336 -32.86 -9.39 -13.08
N HIS A 337 -33.58 -8.50 -12.40
CA HIS A 337 -35.04 -8.43 -12.51
C HIS A 337 -35.54 -7.01 -12.33
N LYS A 338 -36.59 -6.66 -13.08
CA LYS A 338 -37.30 -5.38 -12.94
C LYS A 338 -38.80 -5.62 -13.10
N GLN A 339 -39.58 -5.24 -12.09
CA GLN A 339 -41.03 -5.35 -12.16
C GLN A 339 -41.71 -4.27 -11.32
N GLN A 340 -42.94 -3.91 -11.70
CA GLN A 340 -43.79 -3.07 -10.86
C GLN A 340 -44.45 -3.94 -9.79
N VAL A 341 -44.43 -3.48 -8.54
CA VAL A 341 -44.95 -4.22 -7.38
C VAL A 341 -45.95 -3.37 -6.60
N LYS A 342 -46.90 -4.06 -5.97
CA LYS A 342 -47.88 -3.45 -5.07
C LYS A 342 -47.61 -3.91 -3.64
N VAL A 343 -47.31 -2.96 -2.76
CA VAL A 343 -47.06 -3.24 -1.33
C VAL A 343 -48.37 -3.02 -0.57
N ASN A 344 -49.16 -4.09 -0.37
CA ASN A 344 -50.49 -4.06 0.26
C ASN A 344 -50.45 -4.35 1.77
N LEU A 345 -51.38 -3.76 2.52
CA LEU A 345 -51.57 -4.02 3.95
C LEU A 345 -52.41 -5.28 4.19
N PHE A 346 -51.77 -6.43 4.38
CA PHE A 346 -52.42 -7.55 5.05
C PHE A 346 -51.53 -8.09 6.16
N ARG A 347 -51.99 -7.89 7.39
CA ARG A 347 -51.40 -8.48 8.61
C ARG A 347 -51.47 -10.01 8.49
N GLY A 348 -50.31 -10.66 8.41
CA GLY A 348 -50.08 -11.92 9.12
C GLY A 348 -50.10 -13.26 8.36
N ILE A 349 -50.63 -13.39 7.13
CA ILE A 349 -50.71 -14.75 6.49
C ILE A 349 -50.20 -14.79 5.04
N LEU A 350 -50.35 -13.73 4.24
CA LEU A 350 -49.76 -13.63 2.90
C LEU A 350 -49.06 -12.27 2.72
N SER A 351 -47.85 -12.14 3.25
CA SER A 351 -46.89 -11.23 2.61
C SER A 351 -46.74 -11.68 1.16
N SER A 352 -46.76 -10.76 0.20
CA SER A 352 -46.53 -11.08 -1.21
C SER A 352 -45.12 -11.66 -1.34
N LYS A 353 -45.01 -12.99 -1.33
CA LYS A 353 -43.74 -13.69 -1.48
C LYS A 353 -43.43 -13.70 -2.96
N LEU A 354 -42.42 -12.93 -3.34
CA LEU A 354 -41.86 -13.01 -4.67
C LEU A 354 -40.68 -13.97 -4.63
N GLN A 355 -40.74 -15.04 -5.40
CA GLN A 355 -39.59 -15.91 -5.59
C GLN A 355 -39.00 -15.65 -6.97
N LEU A 356 -37.69 -15.39 -7.02
CA LEU A 356 -36.92 -15.16 -8.23
C LEU A 356 -35.91 -16.29 -8.37
N LYS A 357 -35.80 -16.85 -9.59
CA LYS A 357 -34.77 -17.82 -9.93
C LYS A 357 -33.67 -17.11 -10.72
N LEU A 358 -32.42 -17.28 -10.28
CA LEU A 358 -31.23 -16.70 -10.89
C LEU A 358 -30.27 -17.82 -11.26
N ASN A 359 -29.99 -17.99 -12.55
CA ASN A 359 -29.02 -19.00 -12.99
C ASN A 359 -27.59 -18.47 -12.78
N LEU A 360 -26.81 -19.21 -12.00
CA LEU A 360 -25.45 -18.85 -11.63
C LEU A 360 -24.46 -19.95 -12.05
N TYR A 361 -23.28 -19.54 -12.47
CA TYR A 361 -22.24 -20.43 -13.01
C TYR A 361 -20.90 -20.15 -12.35
N ASN A 362 -20.03 -21.16 -12.39
CA ASN A 362 -18.67 -21.02 -11.91
C ASN A 362 -17.73 -21.00 -13.12
N LEU A 363 -16.73 -20.13 -13.06
CA LEU A 363 -15.61 -20.14 -13.98
C LEU A 363 -14.38 -20.61 -13.20
N SER A 364 -13.71 -21.64 -13.68
CA SER A 364 -12.39 -22.03 -13.22
C SER A 364 -11.37 -21.99 -14.34
N PHE A 365 -10.15 -21.57 -14.04
CA PHE A 365 -9.05 -21.65 -15.00
C PHE A 365 -7.69 -21.81 -14.35
N ARG A 366 -6.78 -22.43 -15.11
CA ARG A 366 -5.37 -22.57 -14.76
C ARG A 366 -4.49 -21.69 -15.63
N LEU A 367 -3.44 -21.13 -15.02
CA LEU A 367 -2.49 -20.28 -15.71
C LEU A 367 -1.21 -21.04 -16.02
N LYS A 368 -0.83 -21.04 -17.29
CA LYS A 368 0.45 -21.56 -17.77
C LYS A 368 1.31 -20.43 -18.30
N ASP A 369 2.62 -20.60 -18.29
CA ASP A 369 3.54 -19.69 -18.97
C ASP A 369 3.85 -20.12 -20.41
N THR A 370 4.73 -19.39 -21.10
CA THR A 370 5.14 -19.70 -22.49
C THR A 370 5.85 -21.05 -22.62
N TRP A 371 6.36 -21.60 -21.51
CA TRP A 371 6.91 -22.95 -21.43
C TRP A 371 5.84 -23.98 -21.09
N ASN A 372 4.55 -23.65 -21.12
CA ASN A 372 3.45 -24.56 -20.78
C ASN A 372 3.58 -25.18 -19.38
N LEU A 373 4.28 -24.51 -18.47
CA LEU A 373 4.43 -24.88 -17.06
C LEU A 373 3.50 -24.01 -16.20
N PRO A 374 3.16 -24.42 -14.97
CA PRO A 374 2.40 -23.57 -14.06
C PRO A 374 3.10 -22.22 -13.86
N CYS A 375 2.31 -21.15 -13.94
CA CYS A 375 2.85 -19.80 -13.88
C CYS A 375 3.50 -19.55 -12.50
N ALA A 376 4.81 -19.25 -12.47
CA ALA A 376 5.53 -19.02 -11.22
C ALA A 376 5.09 -17.74 -10.50
N VAL A 377 4.48 -16.79 -11.22
CA VAL A 377 4.03 -15.52 -10.67
C VAL A 377 2.62 -15.61 -10.12
N ARG A 378 2.41 -14.98 -8.97
CA ARG A 378 1.07 -14.87 -8.38
C ARG A 378 0.33 -13.71 -9.01
N LEU A 379 -0.74 -14.02 -9.73
CA LEU A 379 -1.61 -13.05 -10.40
C LEU A 379 -2.89 -12.86 -9.60
N VAL A 380 -3.48 -11.67 -9.72
CA VAL A 380 -4.82 -11.37 -9.18
C VAL A 380 -5.74 -11.16 -10.38
N PRO A 381 -6.47 -12.19 -10.83
CA PRO A 381 -7.38 -12.06 -11.95
C PRO A 381 -8.58 -11.20 -11.57
N VAL A 382 -9.00 -10.36 -12.51
CA VAL A 382 -10.18 -9.50 -12.37
C VAL A 382 -11.14 -9.77 -13.52
N LEU A 383 -12.41 -10.00 -13.21
CA LEU A 383 -13.48 -10.04 -14.21
C LEU A 383 -14.32 -8.77 -14.13
N THR A 384 -14.61 -8.21 -15.30
CA THR A 384 -15.62 -7.15 -15.48
C THR A 384 -16.51 -7.50 -16.67
N SER A 385 -17.69 -6.90 -16.79
CA SER A 385 -18.54 -7.05 -17.98
C SER A 385 -19.16 -5.71 -18.35
N ASP A 386 -19.26 -5.44 -19.64
CA ASP A 386 -19.93 -4.26 -20.18
C ASP A 386 -21.46 -4.34 -20.01
N GLU A 387 -22.00 -5.53 -19.75
CA GLU A 387 -23.41 -5.76 -19.43
C GLU A 387 -23.78 -5.34 -17.99
N MET A 388 -22.78 -5.07 -17.13
CA MET A 388 -23.01 -4.55 -15.79
C MET A 388 -23.55 -3.11 -15.86
N LYS A 389 -24.68 -2.86 -15.18
CA LYS A 389 -25.19 -1.49 -15.07
C LYS A 389 -24.38 -0.68 -14.05
N GLU A 390 -23.88 -1.35 -13.02
CA GLU A 390 -22.98 -0.80 -12.02
C GLU A 390 -21.65 -1.55 -12.14
N PRO A 391 -20.62 -0.96 -12.77
CA PRO A 391 -19.38 -1.65 -13.04
C PRO A 391 -18.69 -2.01 -11.72
N LEU A 392 -18.52 -3.31 -11.49
CA LEU A 392 -17.93 -3.86 -10.27
C LEU A 392 -16.83 -4.85 -10.65
N PRO A 393 -15.59 -4.67 -10.19
CA PRO A 393 -14.54 -5.68 -10.38
C PRO A 393 -14.87 -6.91 -9.54
N LEU A 394 -14.92 -8.07 -10.19
CA LEU A 394 -15.05 -9.36 -9.52
C LEU A 394 -13.66 -9.99 -9.40
N TYR A 395 -13.40 -10.63 -8.26
CA TYR A 395 -12.13 -11.27 -7.95
C TYR A 395 -12.30 -12.76 -7.74
N GLY A 396 -11.33 -13.53 -8.25
CA GLY A 396 -11.31 -14.98 -8.14
C GLY A 396 -10.49 -15.45 -6.94
N ASN A 397 -10.90 -16.56 -6.35
CA ASN A 397 -10.13 -17.22 -5.30
C ASN A 397 -9.16 -18.22 -5.93
N ARG A 398 -7.92 -18.26 -5.44
CA ARG A 398 -6.94 -19.26 -5.85
C ARG A 398 -7.02 -20.47 -4.92
N THR A 399 -7.14 -21.67 -5.49
CA THR A 399 -7.10 -22.94 -4.76
C THR A 399 -5.65 -23.37 -4.48
N PRO A 400 -5.43 -24.34 -3.57
CA PRO A 400 -4.11 -24.94 -3.37
C PRO A 400 -3.51 -25.55 -4.64
N ASP A 401 -4.35 -26.03 -5.57
CA ASP A 401 -3.95 -26.66 -6.83
C ASP A 401 -3.65 -25.64 -7.96
N GLU A 402 -3.39 -24.37 -7.60
CA GLU A 402 -3.07 -23.25 -8.51
C GLU A 402 -4.16 -22.91 -9.54
N GLU A 403 -5.40 -23.30 -9.26
CA GLU A 403 -6.57 -22.96 -10.07
C GLU A 403 -7.26 -21.70 -9.52
N TYR A 404 -7.71 -20.82 -10.41
CA TYR A 404 -8.49 -19.63 -10.05
C TYR A 404 -9.97 -19.91 -10.27
N ILE A 405 -10.79 -19.66 -9.27
CA ILE A 405 -12.23 -19.92 -9.29
C ILE A 405 -13.00 -18.63 -9.02
N PHE A 406 -13.92 -18.31 -9.92
CA PHE A 406 -14.95 -17.31 -9.74
C PHE A 406 -16.28 -18.02 -9.57
N ALA A 407 -16.84 -17.93 -8.36
CA ALA A 407 -18.11 -18.55 -8.04
C ALA A 407 -19.29 -17.62 -8.32
N ASP A 408 -20.47 -18.21 -8.53
CA ASP A 408 -21.76 -17.52 -8.55
C ASP A 408 -21.84 -16.37 -9.56
N LEU A 409 -21.44 -16.60 -10.81
CA LEU A 409 -21.47 -15.60 -11.88
C LEU A 409 -22.77 -15.67 -12.69
N PRO A 410 -23.45 -14.55 -12.96
CA PRO A 410 -24.50 -14.48 -13.97
C PRO A 410 -24.05 -14.92 -15.36
N LYS A 411 -25.01 -15.33 -16.21
CA LYS A 411 -24.75 -15.49 -17.65
C LYS A 411 -24.45 -14.12 -18.26
N ALA A 412 -23.24 -13.93 -18.78
CA ALA A 412 -22.81 -12.73 -19.47
C ALA A 412 -21.48 -12.98 -20.21
N THR A 413 -21.07 -11.99 -21.01
CA THR A 413 -19.73 -11.94 -21.57
C THR A 413 -18.83 -11.15 -20.62
N TYR A 414 -17.78 -11.78 -20.12
CA TYR A 414 -16.83 -11.18 -19.20
C TYR A 414 -15.48 -10.90 -19.86
N GLN A 415 -14.84 -9.81 -19.46
CA GLN A 415 -13.44 -9.52 -19.76
C GLN A 415 -12.60 -9.92 -18.54
N LEU A 416 -11.81 -10.98 -18.71
CA LEU A 416 -10.74 -11.36 -17.78
C LEU A 416 -9.52 -10.50 -18.02
N THR A 417 -9.08 -9.82 -16.97
CA THR A 417 -7.85 -9.02 -16.97
C THR A 417 -6.83 -9.65 -16.03
N LEU A 418 -5.64 -9.91 -16.55
CA LEU A 418 -4.48 -10.41 -15.83
C LEU A 418 -3.38 -9.35 -15.88
N LYS A 419 -2.88 -8.94 -14.71
CA LYS A 419 -1.84 -7.90 -14.60
C LYS A 419 -0.63 -8.41 -13.84
N TYR A 420 0.55 -8.09 -14.35
CA TYR A 420 1.83 -8.32 -13.69
C TYR A 420 2.83 -7.23 -14.10
N ASN A 421 3.33 -6.46 -13.13
CA ASN A 421 4.14 -5.27 -13.39
C ASN A 421 3.48 -4.34 -14.42
N HIS A 422 4.15 -4.07 -15.54
CA HIS A 422 3.64 -3.25 -16.65
C HIS A 422 2.92 -4.06 -17.73
N PHE A 423 2.84 -5.39 -17.58
CA PHE A 423 2.19 -6.26 -18.54
C PHE A 423 0.71 -6.47 -18.17
N GLU A 424 -0.17 -6.27 -19.15
CA GLU A 424 -1.61 -6.48 -19.03
C GLU A 424 -2.10 -7.36 -20.17
N MET A 425 -2.78 -8.45 -19.81
CA MET A 425 -3.48 -9.32 -20.75
C MET A 425 -4.98 -9.22 -20.48
N LYS A 426 -5.76 -9.10 -21.56
CA LYS A 426 -7.21 -9.17 -21.52
C LYS A 426 -7.72 -10.32 -22.39
N ARG A 427 -8.71 -11.05 -21.90
CA ARG A 427 -9.39 -12.12 -22.64
C ARG A 427 -10.90 -12.03 -22.42
N GLU A 428 -11.67 -12.12 -23.49
CA GLU A 428 -13.12 -12.28 -23.42
C GLU A 428 -13.46 -13.74 -23.09
N ILE A 429 -14.41 -13.95 -22.18
CA ILE A 429 -14.90 -15.26 -21.73
C ILE A 429 -16.43 -15.22 -21.71
N ARG A 430 -17.05 -16.19 -22.36
CA ARG A 430 -18.52 -16.30 -22.40
C ARG A 430 -19.01 -17.35 -21.42
N ILE A 431 -19.75 -16.92 -20.40
CA ILE A 431 -20.34 -17.84 -19.41
C ILE A 431 -21.81 -18.05 -19.79
N PRO A 432 -22.29 -19.30 -19.91
CA PRO A 432 -21.70 -20.56 -19.43
C PRO A 432 -21.00 -21.42 -20.50
N GLU A 433 -20.64 -20.85 -21.65
CA GLU A 433 -20.03 -21.60 -22.77
C GLU A 433 -18.59 -22.05 -22.43
N GLU A 434 -17.86 -21.22 -21.69
CA GLU A 434 -16.48 -21.44 -21.23
C GLU A 434 -16.43 -21.45 -19.69
N ASN A 435 -16.50 -22.64 -19.07
CA ASN A 435 -16.50 -22.78 -17.61
C ASN A 435 -15.18 -23.29 -17.04
N GLU A 436 -14.40 -24.05 -17.81
CA GLU A 436 -13.10 -24.58 -17.43
C GLU A 436 -12.10 -24.25 -18.53
N LEU A 437 -11.04 -23.49 -18.20
CA LEU A 437 -10.09 -22.99 -19.19
C LEU A 437 -8.64 -23.20 -18.75
N GLU A 438 -7.76 -23.41 -19.73
CA GLU A 438 -6.33 -23.21 -19.56
C GLU A 438 -5.92 -21.96 -20.33
N ILE A 439 -5.21 -21.05 -19.67
CA ILE A 439 -4.81 -19.76 -20.24
C ILE A 439 -3.30 -19.64 -20.15
N VAL A 440 -2.66 -19.37 -21.28
CA VAL A 440 -1.23 -19.05 -21.34
C VAL A 440 -1.05 -17.56 -21.08
N PHE A 441 -0.28 -17.21 -20.05
CA PHE A 441 0.14 -15.85 -19.73
C PHE A 441 1.53 -15.60 -20.34
N PRO A 442 1.63 -14.87 -21.47
CA PRO A 442 2.78 -14.89 -22.36
C PRO A 442 3.80 -13.82 -21.97
N ILE A 443 4.12 -13.74 -20.67
CA ILE A 443 5.15 -12.84 -20.20
C ILE A 443 6.52 -13.51 -20.27
N GLU A 444 7.48 -12.83 -20.86
CA GLU A 444 8.88 -13.22 -20.91
C GLU A 444 9.76 -12.04 -20.51
N HIS A 445 10.88 -12.34 -19.87
CA HIS A 445 11.91 -11.38 -19.51
C HIS A 445 13.17 -11.64 -20.33
N THR A 446 13.78 -10.55 -20.78
CA THR A 446 15.06 -10.60 -21.49
C THR A 446 16.19 -10.66 -20.48
N ILE A 447 16.87 -11.79 -20.40
CA ILE A 447 18.01 -12.01 -19.52
C ILE A 447 19.29 -12.05 -20.34
N LYS A 448 20.24 -11.18 -20.03
CA LYS A 448 21.58 -11.20 -20.63
C LYS A 448 22.52 -11.97 -19.70
N LEU A 449 22.97 -13.13 -20.13
CA LEU A 449 23.93 -13.94 -19.39
C LEU A 449 25.35 -13.61 -19.85
N ASP A 450 26.13 -12.99 -18.98
CA ASP A 450 27.54 -12.66 -19.20
C ASP A 450 28.40 -13.73 -18.51
N ILE A 451 29.01 -14.62 -19.31
CA ILE A 451 29.84 -15.72 -18.82
C ILE A 451 31.29 -15.25 -18.70
N VAL A 452 31.83 -15.35 -17.49
CA VAL A 452 33.21 -14.96 -17.18
C VAL A 452 34.02 -16.14 -16.64
N ASN A 453 35.33 -16.09 -16.87
CA ASN A 453 36.29 -17.07 -16.37
C ASN A 453 36.63 -16.83 -14.88
N SER A 454 37.49 -17.65 -14.31
CA SER A 454 37.91 -17.58 -12.89
C SER A 454 38.72 -16.32 -12.53
N ARG A 455 39.01 -15.46 -13.53
CA ARG A 455 39.63 -14.13 -13.40
C ARG A 455 38.66 -12.98 -13.75
N GLY A 456 37.38 -13.26 -13.94
CA GLY A 456 36.36 -12.24 -14.18
C GLY A 456 36.52 -11.56 -15.55
N LEU A 457 37.16 -12.24 -16.50
CA LEU A 457 37.23 -11.81 -17.90
C LEU A 457 36.20 -12.61 -18.71
N PRO A 458 35.62 -12.03 -19.78
CA PRO A 458 34.76 -12.77 -20.70
C PRO A 458 35.45 -14.03 -21.22
N ILE A 459 34.68 -15.08 -21.44
CA ILE A 459 35.19 -16.30 -22.05
C ILE A 459 35.37 -16.09 -23.57
N ASP A 460 36.58 -16.36 -24.07
CA ASP A 460 36.96 -16.17 -25.48
C ASP A 460 36.69 -17.40 -26.38
N GLU A 461 36.15 -18.48 -25.82
CA GLU A 461 35.79 -19.74 -26.47
C GLU A 461 34.27 -19.98 -26.47
N ASP A 462 33.81 -20.86 -27.34
CA ASP A 462 32.39 -21.23 -27.41
C ASP A 462 32.02 -22.13 -26.23
N VAL A 463 30.98 -21.72 -25.48
CA VAL A 463 30.42 -22.47 -24.36
C VAL A 463 28.95 -22.80 -24.63
N ILE A 464 28.51 -23.93 -24.09
CA ILE A 464 27.10 -24.34 -24.13
C ILE A 464 26.44 -23.97 -22.82
N ILE A 465 25.40 -23.13 -22.88
CA ILE A 465 24.58 -22.73 -21.75
C ILE A 465 23.27 -23.54 -21.80
N ALA A 466 23.04 -24.36 -20.78
CA ALA A 466 21.81 -25.13 -20.59
C ALA A 466 20.97 -24.50 -19.48
N VAL A 467 19.78 -24.00 -19.82
CA VAL A 467 18.82 -23.38 -18.89
C VAL A 467 17.64 -24.34 -18.69
N ARG A 468 17.41 -24.76 -17.44
CA ARG A 468 16.44 -25.82 -17.11
C ARG A 468 15.41 -25.37 -16.07
N ARG A 469 14.15 -25.75 -16.28
CA ARG A 469 13.05 -25.58 -15.32
C ARG A 469 11.93 -26.58 -15.61
N GLY A 470 11.42 -27.25 -14.57
CA GLY A 470 10.24 -28.12 -14.67
C GLY A 470 10.35 -29.23 -15.74
N GLY A 471 11.53 -29.80 -15.95
CA GLY A 471 11.79 -30.81 -16.98
C GLY A 471 11.97 -30.27 -18.40
N LYS A 472 11.83 -28.96 -18.62
CA LYS A 472 12.18 -28.29 -19.89
C LYS A 472 13.61 -27.76 -19.87
N GLU A 473 14.25 -27.77 -21.03
CA GLU A 473 15.62 -27.32 -21.23
C GLU A 473 15.75 -26.52 -22.54
N ILE A 474 16.49 -25.42 -22.48
CA ILE A 474 16.99 -24.70 -23.66
C ILE A 474 18.52 -24.75 -23.62
N LYS A 475 19.12 -25.08 -24.76
CA LYS A 475 20.58 -25.04 -24.96
C LYS A 475 20.94 -23.92 -25.92
N LEU A 476 21.93 -23.13 -25.56
CA LEU A 476 22.41 -21.99 -26.31
C LEU A 476 23.93 -22.11 -26.45
N GLU A 477 24.45 -21.79 -27.62
CA GLU A 477 25.90 -21.59 -27.81
C GLU A 477 26.21 -20.10 -27.60
N SER A 478 27.25 -19.81 -26.84
CA SER A 478 27.63 -18.45 -26.47
C SER A 478 29.14 -18.29 -26.49
N ARG A 479 29.59 -17.11 -26.91
CA ARG A 479 30.99 -16.67 -26.78
C ARG A 479 31.04 -15.47 -25.85
N GLY A 480 30.86 -15.75 -24.56
CA GLY A 480 30.94 -14.76 -23.48
C GLY A 480 29.62 -14.09 -23.08
N SER A 481 28.72 -13.73 -24.01
CA SER A 481 27.47 -13.03 -23.67
C SER A 481 26.31 -13.45 -24.58
N THR A 482 25.17 -13.86 -24.02
CA THR A 482 23.98 -14.21 -24.81
C THR A 482 22.68 -13.73 -24.15
N PRO A 483 21.81 -13.01 -24.90
CA PRO A 483 20.46 -12.70 -24.45
C PRO A 483 19.53 -13.91 -24.59
N LEU A 484 18.61 -14.07 -23.65
CA LEU A 484 17.63 -15.14 -23.60
C LEU A 484 16.29 -14.60 -23.10
N ASN A 485 15.21 -14.91 -23.81
CA ASN A 485 13.85 -14.61 -23.37
C ASN A 485 13.26 -15.84 -22.69
N ILE A 486 12.90 -15.69 -21.42
CA ILE A 486 12.30 -16.77 -20.62
C ILE A 486 11.21 -16.21 -19.71
N PRO A 487 10.16 -17.00 -19.42
CA PRO A 487 9.12 -16.55 -18.50
C PRO A 487 9.67 -16.41 -17.07
N PRO A 488 8.97 -15.67 -16.19
CA PRO A 488 9.34 -15.59 -14.77
C PRO A 488 9.47 -16.97 -14.10
N GLY A 489 10.38 -17.07 -13.14
CA GLY A 489 10.53 -18.26 -12.29
C GLY A 489 11.96 -18.60 -11.95
N SER A 490 12.13 -19.74 -11.27
CA SER A 490 13.43 -20.27 -10.86
C SER A 490 14.01 -21.22 -11.90
N TYR A 491 15.24 -20.98 -12.32
CA TYR A 491 15.94 -21.76 -13.33
C TYR A 491 17.26 -22.32 -12.80
N ASN A 492 17.66 -23.49 -13.29
CA ASN A 492 19.00 -24.03 -13.10
C ASN A 492 19.79 -23.84 -14.38
N VAL A 493 20.86 -23.06 -14.32
CA VAL A 493 21.74 -22.76 -15.45
C VAL A 493 23.03 -23.54 -15.30
N GLN A 494 23.42 -24.23 -16.36
CA GLN A 494 24.64 -25.02 -16.45
C GLN A 494 25.46 -24.54 -17.64
N VAL A 495 26.76 -24.35 -17.44
CA VAL A 495 27.69 -23.88 -18.47
C VAL A 495 28.72 -24.97 -18.72
N TYR A 496 28.87 -25.36 -19.98
CA TYR A 496 29.78 -26.39 -20.43
C TYR A 496 30.82 -25.83 -21.39
N SER A 497 32.08 -26.21 -21.18
CA SER A 497 33.19 -25.97 -22.12
C SER A 497 33.81 -27.32 -22.46
N GLU A 498 33.91 -27.64 -23.76
CA GLU A 498 34.45 -28.92 -24.27
C GLU A 498 33.80 -30.16 -23.61
N GLY A 499 32.51 -30.07 -23.27
CA GLY A 499 31.75 -31.14 -22.60
C GLY A 499 31.91 -31.21 -21.07
N ASN A 500 32.82 -30.43 -20.48
CA ASN A 500 33.02 -30.36 -19.04
C ASN A 500 32.15 -29.27 -18.40
N LEU A 501 31.53 -29.58 -17.26
CA LEU A 501 30.74 -28.61 -16.47
C LEU A 501 31.69 -27.61 -15.80
N ILE A 502 31.61 -26.35 -16.20
CA ILE A 502 32.45 -25.25 -15.68
C ILE A 502 31.67 -24.23 -14.84
N GLY A 503 30.33 -24.27 -14.87
CA GLY A 503 29.45 -23.42 -14.08
C GLY A 503 28.07 -24.06 -13.88
N LYS A 504 27.47 -23.84 -12.70
CA LYS A 504 26.16 -24.37 -12.29
C LYS A 504 25.56 -23.45 -11.24
N GLN A 505 24.51 -22.71 -11.58
CA GLN A 505 23.88 -21.74 -10.69
C GLN A 505 22.36 -21.78 -10.83
N LYS A 506 21.66 -21.57 -9.71
CA LYS A 506 20.23 -21.29 -9.71
C LYS A 506 20.01 -19.79 -9.85
N ILE A 507 19.15 -19.38 -10.78
CA ILE A 507 18.78 -17.98 -11.01
C ILE A 507 17.27 -17.84 -10.87
N ASP A 508 16.82 -16.71 -10.31
CA ASP A 508 15.41 -16.38 -10.16
C ASP A 508 15.10 -15.15 -11.03
N ILE A 509 14.13 -15.32 -11.94
CA ILE A 509 13.79 -14.32 -12.95
C ILE A 509 12.43 -13.70 -12.64
N SER A 510 12.39 -12.38 -12.50
CA SER A 510 11.17 -11.59 -12.27
C SER A 510 11.11 -10.30 -13.09
N TYR A 511 12.21 -9.92 -13.75
CA TYR A 511 12.37 -8.73 -14.58
C TYR A 511 13.57 -8.91 -15.51
N ASP A 512 13.69 -8.02 -16.50
CA ASP A 512 14.81 -7.99 -17.44
C ASP A 512 16.10 -7.65 -16.69
N SER A 513 17.12 -8.51 -16.80
CA SER A 513 18.35 -8.33 -16.03
C SER A 513 19.58 -8.85 -16.77
N THR A 514 20.74 -8.31 -16.39
CA THR A 514 22.05 -8.83 -16.80
C THR A 514 22.64 -9.58 -15.63
N LEU A 515 22.97 -10.85 -15.83
CA LEU A 515 23.56 -11.72 -14.81
C LEU A 515 24.96 -12.14 -15.24
N GLU A 516 25.94 -11.90 -14.38
CA GLU A 516 27.31 -12.37 -14.59
C GLU A 516 27.46 -13.75 -13.95
N LEU A 517 27.86 -14.75 -14.75
CA LEU A 517 28.08 -16.13 -14.32
C LEU A 517 29.57 -16.44 -14.30
N VAL A 518 30.15 -16.52 -13.10
CA VAL A 518 31.56 -16.86 -12.90
C VAL A 518 31.77 -18.37 -13.01
N THR A 519 32.74 -18.77 -13.82
CA THR A 519 33.07 -20.17 -14.09
C THR A 519 34.42 -20.56 -13.49
N THR A 520 34.67 -21.87 -13.40
CA THR A 520 35.98 -22.41 -12.95
C THR A 520 37.04 -22.44 -14.04
N LYS A 521 36.72 -22.01 -15.27
CA LYS A 521 37.68 -21.99 -16.39
C LYS A 521 38.78 -20.98 -16.11
N GLU A 522 40.05 -21.36 -16.23
CA GLU A 522 41.17 -20.41 -16.11
C GLU A 522 41.56 -19.84 -17.49
N PRO A 523 41.95 -18.55 -17.57
CA PRO A 523 42.48 -17.98 -18.81
C PRO A 523 43.86 -18.53 -19.14
N VAL A 524 44.28 -18.41 -20.41
CA VAL A 524 45.55 -18.97 -20.90
C VAL A 524 46.77 -18.13 -20.50
N PHE A 525 46.65 -16.80 -20.43
CA PHE A 525 47.80 -15.90 -20.21
C PHE A 525 48.59 -16.14 -18.90
N PRO A 526 47.99 -16.51 -17.74
CA PRO A 526 48.75 -16.78 -16.53
C PRO A 526 49.69 -17.98 -16.70
N TYR A 527 49.26 -19.02 -17.42
CA TYR A 527 50.10 -20.18 -17.72
C TYR A 527 51.33 -19.79 -18.54
N ILE A 528 51.17 -18.89 -19.51
CA ILE A 528 52.27 -18.37 -20.34
C ILE A 528 53.28 -17.61 -19.45
N VAL A 529 52.79 -16.71 -18.60
CA VAL A 529 53.64 -15.88 -17.73
C VAL A 529 54.36 -16.73 -16.68
N LEU A 530 53.66 -17.67 -16.02
CA LEU A 530 54.27 -18.58 -15.05
C LEU A 530 55.32 -19.48 -15.69
N SER A 531 55.06 -20.03 -16.87
CA SER A 531 56.02 -20.86 -17.60
C SER A 531 57.28 -20.07 -17.97
N GLY A 532 57.13 -18.83 -18.46
CA GLY A 532 58.26 -17.93 -18.73
C GLY A 532 59.06 -17.62 -17.46
N GLY A 533 58.37 -17.39 -16.34
CA GLY A 533 58.99 -17.22 -15.02
C GLY A 533 59.81 -18.42 -14.58
N ILE A 534 59.29 -19.64 -14.72
CA ILE A 534 59.99 -20.90 -14.39
C ILE A 534 61.25 -21.09 -15.24
N VAL A 535 61.20 -20.75 -16.54
CA VAL A 535 62.38 -20.78 -17.42
C VAL A 535 63.45 -19.81 -16.92
N LEU A 536 63.08 -18.58 -16.57
CA LEU A 536 63.99 -17.58 -16.00
C LEU A 536 64.58 -18.03 -14.65
N LEU A 537 63.76 -18.68 -13.80
CA LEU A 537 64.19 -19.22 -12.51
C LEU A 537 65.25 -20.31 -12.70
N SER A 538 64.96 -21.25 -13.59
CA SER A 538 65.84 -22.37 -13.93
C SER A 538 67.18 -21.88 -14.47
N PHE A 539 67.14 -20.88 -15.36
CA PHE A 539 68.35 -20.23 -15.87
C PHE A 539 69.15 -19.57 -14.74
N GLY A 540 68.50 -18.83 -13.84
CA GLY A 540 69.11 -18.23 -12.66
C GLY A 540 69.80 -19.27 -11.76
N LEU A 541 69.12 -20.39 -11.47
CA LEU A 541 69.66 -21.49 -10.65
C LEU A 541 70.85 -22.20 -11.31
N ILE A 542 70.80 -22.46 -12.61
CA ILE A 542 71.92 -23.06 -13.35
C ILE A 542 73.16 -22.14 -13.27
N VAL A 543 72.97 -20.83 -13.44
CA VAL A 543 74.07 -19.86 -13.32
C VAL A 543 74.58 -19.78 -11.87
N PHE A 544 73.70 -19.91 -10.87
CA PHE A 544 74.05 -19.96 -9.45
C PHE A 544 74.97 -21.14 -9.13
N LEU A 545 74.64 -22.34 -9.63
CA LEU A 545 75.41 -23.56 -9.40
C LEU A 545 76.76 -23.56 -10.13
N LYS A 546 76.87 -22.88 -11.27
CA LYS A 546 78.09 -22.87 -12.12
C LYS A 546 79.10 -21.78 -11.79
N LYS A 547 78.71 -20.65 -11.16
CA LYS A 547 79.59 -19.49 -10.96
C LYS A 547 79.92 -19.25 -9.48
N LYS A 548 81.18 -18.88 -9.19
CA LYS A 548 81.60 -18.38 -7.85
C LYS A 548 81.02 -17.01 -7.47
N ASN A 549 80.50 -16.25 -8.44
CA ASN A 549 79.92 -14.92 -8.19
C ASN A 549 78.39 -15.00 -8.19
N TYR A 550 77.82 -14.92 -6.99
CA TYR A 550 76.38 -15.14 -6.74
C TYR A 550 75.50 -13.90 -7.03
N HIS A 551 76.07 -12.72 -7.28
CA HIS A 551 75.29 -11.48 -7.41
C HIS A 551 74.35 -11.46 -8.64
N ILE A 552 74.80 -11.97 -9.78
CA ILE A 552 74.00 -12.03 -11.02
C ILE A 552 72.88 -13.07 -10.91
N PRO A 553 73.16 -14.34 -10.53
CA PRO A 553 72.10 -15.34 -10.46
C PRO A 553 71.04 -15.00 -9.41
N LEU A 554 71.40 -14.40 -8.27
CA LEU A 554 70.44 -14.01 -7.24
C LEU A 554 69.43 -12.95 -7.76
N LYS A 555 69.90 -12.01 -8.59
CA LYS A 555 69.03 -11.01 -9.23
C LYS A 555 68.11 -11.63 -10.28
N LEU A 556 68.60 -12.59 -11.06
CA LEU A 556 67.79 -13.30 -12.05
C LEU A 556 66.67 -14.11 -11.37
N ILE A 557 66.99 -14.77 -10.26
CA ILE A 557 66.01 -15.45 -9.41
C ILE A 557 64.97 -14.43 -8.88
N GLY A 558 65.42 -13.28 -8.37
CA GLY A 558 64.53 -12.21 -7.92
C GLY A 558 63.58 -11.68 -9.01
N VAL A 559 64.11 -11.40 -10.21
CA VAL A 559 63.32 -10.97 -11.38
C VAL A 559 62.30 -12.03 -11.77
N SER A 560 62.67 -13.31 -11.75
CA SER A 560 61.73 -14.41 -12.03
C SER A 560 60.56 -14.43 -11.05
N PHE A 561 60.81 -14.30 -9.73
CA PHE A 561 59.74 -14.22 -8.74
C PHE A 561 58.84 -13.00 -8.92
N ILE A 562 59.41 -11.83 -9.21
CA ILE A 562 58.63 -10.61 -9.49
C ILE A 562 57.77 -10.80 -10.74
N PHE A 563 58.30 -11.44 -11.79
CA PHE A 563 57.56 -11.70 -13.01
C PHE A 563 56.38 -12.66 -12.79
N MET A 564 56.58 -13.72 -12.00
CA MET A 564 55.51 -14.65 -11.64
C MET A 564 54.48 -14.03 -10.69
N SER A 565 54.87 -13.09 -9.83
CA SER A 565 53.94 -12.46 -8.87
C SER A 565 52.89 -11.58 -9.54
N VAL A 566 53.17 -11.04 -10.73
CA VAL A 566 52.24 -10.18 -11.49
C VAL A 566 50.92 -10.90 -11.82
N VAL A 567 50.98 -12.20 -12.13
CA VAL A 567 49.79 -13.01 -12.45
C VAL A 567 49.33 -13.86 -11.28
N SER A 568 50.10 -13.95 -10.20
CA SER A 568 49.72 -14.71 -9.01
C SER A 568 48.67 -13.95 -8.18
N PRO A 569 47.82 -14.65 -7.41
CA PRO A 569 46.95 -14.00 -6.43
C PRO A 569 47.79 -13.28 -5.37
N TRP A 570 47.52 -11.99 -5.14
CA TRP A 570 48.21 -11.19 -4.12
C TRP A 570 47.57 -11.32 -2.74
N TRP A 571 46.28 -11.62 -2.73
CA TRP A 571 45.54 -11.97 -1.54
C TRP A 571 44.61 -13.14 -1.85
N MET A 572 44.50 -14.06 -0.89
CA MET A 572 43.69 -15.25 -1.04
C MET A 572 43.10 -15.66 0.30
N LEU A 573 41.81 -15.99 0.30
CA LEU A 573 41.11 -16.60 1.42
C LEU A 573 40.49 -17.91 0.94
N GLN A 574 40.81 -19.01 1.62
CA GLN A 574 40.25 -20.32 1.32
C GLN A 574 39.47 -20.83 2.53
N GLY A 575 38.23 -21.25 2.29
CA GLY A 575 37.41 -21.95 3.27
C GLY A 575 36.92 -23.26 2.66
N SER A 576 37.04 -24.36 3.39
CA SER A 576 36.46 -25.64 2.98
C SER A 576 35.72 -26.26 4.17
N SER A 577 34.52 -26.78 3.91
CA SER A 577 33.78 -27.58 4.88
C SER A 577 32.90 -28.59 4.15
N HIS A 578 33.12 -29.87 4.43
CA HIS A 578 32.35 -30.99 3.87
C HIS A 578 32.33 -30.97 2.33
N ASP A 579 31.19 -30.61 1.74
CA ASP A 579 30.94 -30.58 0.29
C ASP A 579 30.98 -29.14 -0.28
N VAL A 580 31.45 -28.15 0.49
CA VAL A 580 31.54 -26.76 0.06
C VAL A 580 32.98 -26.27 0.14
N GLU A 581 33.50 -25.81 -0.99
CA GLU A 581 34.80 -25.15 -1.11
C GLU A 581 34.59 -23.73 -1.62
N THR A 582 35.07 -22.74 -0.88
CA THR A 582 35.03 -21.33 -1.28
C THR A 582 36.44 -20.77 -1.33
N ASN A 583 36.77 -20.11 -2.45
CA ASN A 583 38.07 -19.49 -2.67
C ASN A 583 37.87 -18.06 -3.16
N THR A 584 38.35 -17.11 -2.37
CA THR A 584 38.41 -15.70 -2.73
C THR A 584 39.82 -15.35 -3.14
N LYS A 585 40.01 -14.84 -4.36
CA LYS A 585 41.31 -14.43 -4.88
C LYS A 585 41.25 -12.97 -5.33
N MET A 586 42.30 -12.23 -5.02
CA MET A 586 42.51 -10.88 -5.52
C MET A 586 43.74 -10.86 -6.43
N PHE A 587 43.55 -10.35 -7.65
CA PHE A 587 44.56 -10.32 -8.70
C PHE A 587 44.96 -8.88 -9.02
N LEU A 588 46.20 -8.71 -9.52
CA LEU A 588 46.62 -7.46 -10.16
C LEU A 588 46.17 -7.39 -11.63
N ILE A 589 46.08 -8.54 -12.30
CA ILE A 589 45.68 -8.66 -13.71
C ILE A 589 44.56 -9.69 -13.89
N PRO A 590 43.33 -9.24 -14.24
CA PRO A 590 42.84 -7.86 -14.07
C PRO A 590 42.75 -7.51 -12.57
N ALA A 591 42.69 -6.22 -12.24
CA ALA A 591 42.53 -5.73 -10.87
C ALA A 591 41.11 -6.02 -10.33
N LYS A 592 40.83 -7.30 -10.04
CA LYS A 592 39.54 -7.82 -9.60
C LYS A 592 39.71 -8.74 -8.40
N MET A 593 38.70 -8.74 -7.53
CA MET A 593 38.53 -9.74 -6.48
C MET A 593 37.38 -10.67 -6.88
N ILE A 594 37.61 -11.97 -6.78
CA ILE A 594 36.69 -12.99 -7.28
C ILE A 594 36.50 -14.03 -6.21
N ILE A 595 35.24 -14.35 -5.94
CA ILE A 595 34.83 -15.39 -5.03
C ILE A 595 34.31 -16.53 -5.89
N ILE A 596 34.84 -17.73 -5.73
CA ILE A 596 34.30 -18.94 -6.37
C ILE A 596 33.92 -19.92 -5.27
N THR A 597 32.68 -20.38 -5.30
CA THR A 597 32.16 -21.42 -4.41
C THR A 597 31.76 -22.64 -5.23
N LYS A 598 32.19 -23.81 -4.78
CA LYS A 598 31.95 -25.10 -5.40
C LYS A 598 31.30 -26.06 -4.40
N SER A 599 30.26 -26.74 -4.85
CA SER A 599 29.61 -27.86 -4.18
C SER A 599 29.04 -28.85 -5.20
N SER A 600 28.47 -29.97 -4.74
CA SER A 600 27.78 -30.92 -5.62
C SER A 600 26.59 -30.29 -6.39
N SER A 601 25.95 -29.27 -5.81
CA SER A 601 24.76 -28.62 -6.37
C SER A 601 25.05 -27.26 -7.02
N PHE A 602 26.18 -26.63 -6.75
CA PHE A 602 26.51 -25.26 -7.16
C PHE A 602 27.97 -25.13 -7.60
N ILE A 603 28.22 -24.48 -8.73
CA ILE A 603 29.55 -24.11 -9.20
C ILE A 603 29.42 -22.70 -9.73
N GLY A 604 29.81 -21.71 -8.94
CA GLY A 604 29.58 -20.33 -9.31
C GLY A 604 30.35 -19.39 -8.43
N GLY A 605 30.18 -18.11 -8.68
CA GLY A 605 30.97 -17.11 -8.00
C GLY A 605 30.48 -15.71 -8.28
N GLU A 606 31.16 -14.77 -7.67
CA GLU A 606 30.88 -13.35 -7.81
C GLU A 606 32.17 -12.61 -8.13
N VAL A 607 32.09 -11.68 -9.08
CA VAL A 607 33.11 -10.68 -9.29
C VAL A 607 32.80 -9.53 -8.35
N TYR A 608 33.64 -9.33 -7.35
CA TYR A 608 33.45 -8.25 -6.40
C TYR A 608 33.81 -6.92 -7.05
N ASN A 609 32.85 -6.00 -7.07
CA ASN A 609 33.04 -4.64 -7.56
C ASN A 609 33.83 -3.83 -6.54
N LEU A 610 35.15 -3.78 -6.73
CA LEU A 610 36.04 -2.97 -5.90
C LEU A 610 35.79 -1.47 -6.18
N PRO A 611 35.83 -0.60 -5.15
CA PRO A 611 35.83 0.85 -5.34
C PRO A 611 36.85 1.28 -6.39
N GLU A 612 36.46 2.20 -7.29
CA GLU A 612 37.31 2.64 -8.41
C GLU A 612 38.68 3.15 -7.94
N GLN A 613 38.72 3.83 -6.80
CA GLN A 613 39.95 4.32 -6.17
C GLN A 613 40.91 3.18 -5.83
N PHE A 614 40.39 2.06 -5.35
CA PHE A 614 41.20 0.89 -5.05
C PHE A 614 41.70 0.21 -6.33
N VAL A 615 40.84 0.08 -7.35
CA VAL A 615 41.25 -0.43 -8.67
C VAL A 615 42.39 0.42 -9.26
N TYR A 616 42.33 1.74 -9.09
CA TYR A 616 43.39 2.66 -9.50
C TYR A 616 44.69 2.44 -8.72
N ILE A 617 44.61 2.30 -7.39
CA ILE A 617 45.78 1.98 -6.55
C ILE A 617 46.43 0.66 -6.98
N VAL A 618 45.63 -0.39 -7.19
CA VAL A 618 46.10 -1.70 -7.66
C VAL A 618 46.75 -1.62 -9.04
N SER A 619 46.20 -0.78 -9.93
CA SER A 619 46.79 -0.53 -11.26
C SER A 619 48.12 0.22 -11.17
N MET A 620 48.24 1.20 -10.26
CA MET A 620 49.51 1.91 -10.01
C MET A 620 50.56 1.00 -9.37
N LEU A 621 50.14 0.10 -8.48
CA LEU A 621 51.01 -0.94 -7.93
C LEU A 621 51.57 -1.84 -9.02
N LEU A 622 50.73 -2.28 -9.97
CA LEU A 622 51.17 -3.08 -11.10
C LEU A 622 52.25 -2.36 -11.91
N LEU A 623 52.07 -1.07 -12.22
CA LEU A 623 53.07 -0.26 -12.92
C LEU A 623 54.38 -0.12 -12.12
N ALA A 624 54.29 0.07 -10.80
CA ALA A 624 55.44 0.15 -9.92
C ALA A 624 56.24 -1.18 -9.88
N ILE A 625 55.54 -2.32 -9.86
CA ILE A 625 56.15 -3.66 -9.91
C ILE A 625 56.86 -3.88 -11.25
N ILE A 626 56.22 -3.52 -12.36
CA ILE A 626 56.83 -3.61 -13.70
C ILE A 626 58.08 -2.73 -13.77
N LEU A 627 58.01 -1.49 -13.27
CA LEU A 627 59.14 -0.58 -13.22
C LEU A 627 60.30 -1.17 -12.38
N SER A 628 59.99 -1.74 -11.20
CA SER A 628 61.00 -2.40 -10.38
C SER A 628 61.65 -3.59 -11.10
N CYS A 629 60.84 -4.42 -11.77
CA CYS A 629 61.33 -5.54 -12.56
C CYS A 629 62.31 -5.07 -13.66
N VAL A 630 62.01 -3.97 -14.34
CA VAL A 630 62.87 -3.34 -15.35
C VAL A 630 64.16 -2.80 -14.72
N LEU A 631 64.08 -2.09 -13.59
CA LEU A 631 65.26 -1.53 -12.90
C LEU A 631 66.22 -2.62 -12.41
N ILE A 632 65.69 -3.69 -11.81
CA ILE A 632 66.49 -4.82 -11.34
C ILE A 632 67.12 -5.56 -12.54
N SER A 633 66.38 -5.74 -13.63
CA SER A 633 66.90 -6.32 -14.88
C SER A 633 68.02 -5.47 -15.48
N LEU A 634 67.85 -4.14 -15.54
CA LEU A 634 68.90 -3.20 -15.97
C LEU A 634 70.12 -3.26 -15.06
N SER A 635 69.94 -3.45 -13.74
CA SER A 635 71.05 -3.62 -12.81
C SER A 635 71.92 -4.83 -13.16
N VAL A 636 71.34 -5.92 -13.69
CA VAL A 636 72.08 -7.10 -14.17
C VAL A 636 72.97 -6.71 -15.36
N LEU A 637 72.43 -5.93 -16.31
CA LEU A 637 73.17 -5.45 -17.47
C LEU A 637 74.32 -4.50 -17.07
N PHE A 638 74.11 -3.59 -16.12
CA PHE A 638 75.18 -2.73 -15.60
C PHE A 638 76.21 -3.47 -14.73
N THR A 639 75.83 -4.62 -14.14
CA THR A 639 76.78 -5.53 -13.49
C THR A 639 77.75 -6.11 -14.51
N TYR A 640 77.25 -6.47 -15.71
CA TYR A 640 78.08 -6.95 -16.82
C TYR A 640 79.01 -5.86 -17.38
N LEU A 641 78.52 -4.63 -17.50
CA LEU A 641 79.31 -3.47 -17.95
C LEU A 641 80.29 -2.91 -16.89
N SER A 642 80.49 -3.59 -15.77
CA SER A 642 81.41 -3.21 -14.68
C SER A 642 81.15 -1.83 -14.03
N LYS A 643 79.96 -1.24 -14.21
CA LYS A 643 79.56 0.04 -13.60
C LYS A 643 78.94 -0.18 -12.21
N LYS A 644 79.80 -0.40 -11.21
CA LYS A 644 79.39 -0.82 -9.85
C LYS A 644 78.46 0.17 -9.12
N SER A 645 78.65 1.48 -9.27
CA SER A 645 77.81 2.50 -8.62
C SER A 645 76.38 2.54 -9.17
N PHE A 646 76.24 2.60 -10.50
CA PHE A 646 74.94 2.59 -11.18
C PHE A 646 74.14 1.32 -10.90
N ASN A 647 74.84 0.18 -10.87
CA ASN A 647 74.24 -1.10 -10.49
C ASN A 647 73.61 -1.06 -9.09
N ALA A 648 74.36 -0.61 -8.08
CA ALA A 648 73.86 -0.54 -6.71
C ALA A 648 72.66 0.41 -6.57
N ILE A 649 72.70 1.57 -7.24
CA ILE A 649 71.61 2.55 -7.22
C ILE A 649 70.33 1.98 -7.83
N LEU A 650 70.40 1.36 -9.01
CA LEU A 650 69.23 0.77 -9.68
C LEU A 650 68.61 -0.36 -8.85
N LEU A 651 69.45 -1.19 -8.24
CA LEU A 651 68.98 -2.27 -7.37
C LEU A 651 68.28 -1.72 -6.12
N LEU A 652 68.87 -0.72 -5.45
CA LEU A 652 68.29 -0.09 -4.26
C LEU A 652 66.95 0.58 -4.57
N ILE A 653 66.85 1.31 -5.68
CA ILE A 653 65.60 1.95 -6.10
C ILE A 653 64.55 0.89 -6.42
N GLY A 654 64.90 -0.17 -7.18
CA GLY A 654 63.97 -1.26 -7.49
C GLY A 654 63.43 -1.96 -6.24
N ILE A 655 64.30 -2.26 -5.26
CA ILE A 655 63.90 -2.87 -3.99
C ILE A 655 63.02 -1.90 -3.18
N ALA A 656 63.38 -0.62 -3.09
CA ALA A 656 62.58 0.37 -2.38
C ALA A 656 61.16 0.47 -2.96
N ILE A 657 61.02 0.47 -4.29
CA ILE A 657 59.71 0.47 -4.97
C ILE A 657 58.89 -0.77 -4.59
N LEU A 658 59.50 -1.96 -4.52
CA LEU A 658 58.78 -3.19 -4.13
C LEU A 658 58.31 -3.13 -2.68
N ILE A 659 59.15 -2.65 -1.76
CA ILE A 659 58.80 -2.50 -0.35
C ILE A 659 57.63 -1.52 -0.18
N ILE A 660 57.71 -0.37 -0.86
CA ILE A 660 56.63 0.63 -0.87
C ILE A 660 55.35 0.02 -1.46
N SER A 661 55.45 -0.73 -2.55
CA SER A 661 54.30 -1.38 -3.20
C SER A 661 53.62 -2.37 -2.25
N LEU A 662 54.40 -3.16 -1.51
CA LEU A 662 53.87 -4.10 -0.53
C LEU A 662 53.19 -3.40 0.65
N PHE A 663 53.76 -2.27 1.13
CA PHE A 663 53.15 -1.48 2.19
C PHE A 663 51.82 -0.84 1.76
N ILE A 664 51.79 -0.24 0.56
CA ILE A 664 50.58 0.35 -0.02
C ILE A 664 49.49 -0.72 -0.20
N PHE A 665 49.85 -1.90 -0.72
CA PHE A 665 48.93 -3.02 -0.88
C PHE A 665 48.36 -3.48 0.47
N TYR A 666 49.24 -3.70 1.46
CA TYR A 666 48.84 -4.11 2.80
C TYR A 666 47.89 -3.09 3.46
N TYR A 667 48.24 -1.80 3.41
CA TYR A 667 47.42 -0.73 3.95
C TYR A 667 46.06 -0.65 3.24
N GLY A 668 46.03 -0.75 1.91
CA GLY A 668 44.80 -0.75 1.12
C GLY A 668 43.89 -1.94 1.47
N MET A 669 44.46 -3.14 1.65
CA MET A 669 43.70 -4.32 2.07
C MET A 669 43.17 -4.21 3.50
N MET A 670 43.94 -3.62 4.42
CA MET A 670 43.50 -3.40 5.80
C MET A 670 42.29 -2.45 5.87
N GLN A 671 42.33 -1.34 5.11
CA GLN A 671 41.18 -0.44 5.00
C GLN A 671 39.94 -1.10 4.39
N MET A 672 40.12 -2.06 3.47
CA MET A 672 39.01 -2.82 2.89
C MET A 672 38.36 -3.78 3.88
N THR A 673 39.10 -4.27 4.88
CA THR A 673 38.59 -5.22 5.88
C THR A 673 38.02 -4.56 7.13
N ASP A 674 38.32 -3.28 7.37
CA ASP A 674 37.81 -2.51 8.51
C ASP A 674 36.43 -1.87 8.26
N VAL A 675 35.96 -1.90 7.01
CA VAL A 675 34.60 -1.50 6.58
C VAL A 675 33.74 -2.75 6.43
#